data_AF-A0AA43CXN6-F1
#
_entry.id   AF-A0AA43CXN6-F1
#
_cell.length_a   1.000
_cell.length_b   1.000
_cell.length_c   1.000
_cell.angle_alpha   90.00
_cell.angle_beta   90.00
_cell.angle_gamma   90.00
#
_symmetry.space_group_name_H-M   'P 1'
#
loop_
_entity.id
_entity.type
_entity.pdbx_description
1 polymer ?
#
loop_
_entity_poly.entity_id
_entity_poly.type
_entity_poly.pdbx_seq_one_letter_code
_entity_poly.pdbx_strand_id
1 'polypeptide(L)'
;MTRRFLIFLLTGLMFHSVATMVSAGADQDNANWVSTTAPRDLQDLYYGEVLYLAFQDNWFDAISRLDTELVQVYQLDQPVLDSLYEHLNQAEFAVGDFELAYRMHQRAGRALKAVVDGNVSETVKNEALYRLARIYFQKGQPVNAMHAIERIQGDVPVQIHRDVEFLRAQIYLALGRNEDAVPILEQLMSDDEYEGFTSYNLGIALLRDGNQQEGRHYLDLTGQIVSRDPATLAIKDKANLVLGYKLLEEDDPQGAQQVLERVRLKGVFSNRALLGWGWADAALGRYERSIVPWTILVERQVTDAAVQEALLGLPYSYGKLQHYGKAALLYGRALETFKSEVDRLGDSIDSIHEGRFLEALTNQELQQNNNWVVRLRNLPEAPETYYLLELMVSHDFQESLKNYVDLEELLKKLATWERDLDAFEQLIETRRDYYEPMLPTIDKAFRELDSQMRLRQEQREHIEKKLKAMLSAPRPDYLATAEERIITMQLDQMAHNLTIDGRPVPRMVADRIDRLRGALTWNIYTDYDRRLTDAYHHLHALNKDMDHLKRQYTTFVRTRQAATQSYQGYDDTIRRQRHRISESKKKVSLLKARQGHLLEVMAINELTIRKGRLDEFIVKTRFALADSYDRAARAQGLERVEQ
;
A
#
# COMPACT_ATOMS: atom_id res chain seq x y z
N MET A 1 29.64 34.99 32.39
CA MET A 1 28.38 34.21 32.43
C MET A 1 27.87 33.75 31.06
N THR A 2 28.45 34.19 29.94
CA THR A 2 27.89 34.02 28.57
C THR A 2 28.38 32.78 27.80
N ARG A 3 29.48 32.14 28.19
CA ARG A 3 30.08 30.98 27.48
C ARG A 3 29.38 29.64 27.75
N ARG A 4 28.99 29.37 29.01
CA ARG A 4 28.34 28.09 29.39
C ARG A 4 26.85 28.05 29.06
N PHE A 5 26.15 29.18 29.07
CA PHE A 5 24.69 29.22 28.90
C PHE A 5 24.22 29.07 27.44
N LEU A 6 24.96 29.61 26.46
CA LEU A 6 24.64 29.39 25.04
C LEU A 6 24.88 27.93 24.62
N ILE A 7 25.96 27.32 25.12
CA ILE A 7 26.28 25.91 24.90
C ILE A 7 25.24 25.01 25.60
N PHE A 8 24.82 25.32 26.84
CA PHE A 8 23.81 24.54 27.58
C PHE A 8 22.40 24.52 26.97
N LEU A 9 21.96 25.60 26.32
CA LEU A 9 20.66 25.64 25.62
C LEU A 9 20.65 24.75 24.37
N LEU A 10 21.82 24.54 23.74
CA LEU A 10 22.01 23.67 22.59
C LEU A 10 22.12 22.19 23.01
N THR A 11 22.78 21.86 24.12
CA THR A 11 22.99 20.46 24.54
C THR A 11 21.73 19.77 25.06
N GLY A 12 20.86 20.50 25.78
CA GLY A 12 19.64 19.93 26.39
C GLY A 12 18.60 19.44 25.37
N LEU A 13 18.53 20.05 24.19
CA LEU A 13 17.65 19.64 23.08
C LEU A 13 18.29 18.60 22.16
N MET A 14 19.63 18.50 22.14
CA MET A 14 20.39 17.59 21.27
C MET A 14 20.25 16.12 21.67
N PHE A 15 20.29 15.78 22.96
CA PHE A 15 20.22 14.36 23.37
C PHE A 15 18.82 13.74 23.27
N HIS A 16 17.75 14.54 23.35
CA HIS A 16 16.37 14.03 23.23
C HIS A 16 15.87 13.97 21.77
N SER A 17 16.41 14.80 20.86
CA SER A 17 15.96 14.85 19.45
C SER A 17 16.83 14.04 18.48
N VAL A 18 18.07 13.70 18.84
CA VAL A 18 18.99 12.95 17.96
C VAL A 18 18.66 11.44 17.90
N ALA A 19 17.91 10.93 18.88
CA ALA A 19 17.51 9.52 18.92
C ALA A 19 16.48 9.12 17.84
N THR A 20 15.69 10.06 17.32
CA THR A 20 14.57 9.76 16.41
C THR A 20 14.93 9.78 14.92
N MET A 21 16.04 10.40 14.52
CA MET A 21 16.42 10.49 13.08
C MET A 21 17.20 9.28 12.55
N VAL A 22 17.53 8.26 13.34
CA VAL A 22 18.21 7.05 12.84
C VAL A 22 17.22 6.12 12.13
N SER A 23 15.94 6.08 12.53
CA SER A 23 14.94 5.26 11.82
C SER A 23 14.62 5.80 10.43
N ALA A 24 14.53 7.12 10.27
CA ALA A 24 14.07 7.74 9.02
C ALA A 24 15.03 7.57 7.82
N GLY A 25 16.33 7.32 8.05
CA GLY A 25 17.31 7.14 6.98
C GLY A 25 17.39 5.71 6.44
N ALA A 26 17.06 4.72 7.26
CA ALA A 26 17.02 3.30 6.85
C ALA A 26 15.63 2.86 6.35
N ASP A 27 14.57 3.60 6.67
CA ASP A 27 13.18 3.31 6.26
C ASP A 27 12.73 4.03 4.97
N GLN A 28 13.65 4.58 4.16
CA GLN A 28 13.24 5.21 2.89
C GLN A 28 12.86 4.23 1.77
N ASP A 29 13.04 2.92 1.97
CA ASP A 29 12.53 1.92 1.05
C ASP A 29 11.28 1.24 1.62
N ASN A 30 10.10 1.74 1.22
CA ASN A 30 8.85 0.97 1.23
C ASN A 30 9.03 -0.43 0.58
N ALA A 31 10.04 -0.58 -0.29
CA ALA A 31 10.40 -1.83 -0.95
C ALA A 31 10.79 -2.96 0.01
N ASN A 32 11.27 -2.67 1.23
CA ASN A 32 11.71 -3.71 2.18
C ASN A 32 10.58 -4.30 3.05
N TRP A 33 9.32 -3.93 2.83
CA TRP A 33 8.18 -4.54 3.52
C TRP A 33 7.54 -5.69 2.75
N VAL A 34 7.62 -5.60 1.43
CA VAL A 34 6.92 -6.50 0.53
C VAL A 34 7.94 -7.52 0.05
N SER A 35 7.93 -8.67 0.70
CA SER A 35 8.63 -9.86 0.20
C SER A 35 7.85 -10.60 -0.87
N THR A 36 6.59 -10.21 -1.07
CA THR A 36 5.74 -10.73 -2.13
C THR A 36 6.40 -10.48 -3.47
N THR A 37 6.84 -11.57 -4.09
CA THR A 37 7.42 -11.57 -5.43
C THR A 37 6.38 -12.06 -6.41
N ALA A 38 6.43 -11.56 -7.65
CA ALA A 38 5.58 -12.07 -8.71
C ALA A 38 5.89 -13.57 -8.93
N PRO A 39 4.87 -14.45 -9.01
CA PRO A 39 5.09 -15.84 -9.34
C PRO A 39 5.73 -15.97 -10.73
N ARG A 40 6.60 -16.98 -10.91
CA ARG A 40 7.27 -17.24 -12.20
C ARG A 40 6.26 -17.54 -13.32
N ASP A 41 5.19 -18.26 -12.98
CA ASP A 41 4.07 -18.55 -13.87
C ASP A 41 2.78 -18.02 -13.25
N LEU A 42 2.25 -16.93 -13.80
CA LEU A 42 0.98 -16.35 -13.37
C LEU A 42 -0.18 -17.08 -14.08
N GLN A 43 -0.91 -17.91 -13.32
CA GLN A 43 -2.05 -18.70 -13.85
C GLN A 43 -3.41 -18.05 -13.61
N ASP A 44 -3.47 -17.07 -12.70
CA ASP A 44 -4.68 -16.33 -12.38
C ASP A 44 -4.56 -14.85 -12.78
N LEU A 45 -5.53 -14.38 -13.58
CA LEU A 45 -5.52 -13.01 -14.10
C LEU A 45 -5.81 -11.98 -13.01
N TYR A 46 -6.73 -12.27 -12.09
CA TYR A 46 -7.16 -11.34 -11.05
C TYR A 46 -6.06 -11.13 -10.00
N TYR A 47 -5.35 -12.20 -9.65
CA TYR A 47 -4.15 -12.13 -8.84
C TYR A 47 -3.05 -11.34 -9.54
N GLY A 48 -2.91 -11.50 -10.86
CA GLY A 48 -2.01 -10.68 -11.67
C GLY A 48 -2.32 -9.19 -11.59
N GLU A 49 -3.59 -8.81 -11.67
CA GLU A 49 -4.03 -7.42 -11.53
C GLU A 49 -3.78 -6.88 -10.11
N VAL A 50 -4.02 -7.69 -9.08
CA VAL A 50 -3.69 -7.35 -7.70
C VAL A 50 -2.20 -7.05 -7.55
N LEU A 51 -1.33 -7.91 -8.07
CA LEU A 51 0.12 -7.71 -8.04
C LEU A 51 0.53 -6.46 -8.83
N TYR A 52 -0.10 -6.21 -9.97
CA TYR A 52 0.13 -5.01 -10.77
C TYR A 52 -0.18 -3.73 -9.98
N LEU A 53 -1.32 -3.69 -9.28
CA LEU A 53 -1.69 -2.55 -8.43
C LEU A 53 -0.74 -2.38 -7.26
N ALA A 54 -0.35 -3.49 -6.61
CA ALA A 54 0.60 -3.49 -5.51
C ALA A 54 1.97 -2.94 -5.93
N PHE A 55 2.50 -3.38 -7.08
CA PHE A 55 3.79 -2.88 -7.60
C PHE A 55 3.74 -1.42 -8.11
N GLN A 56 2.55 -0.81 -8.14
CA GLN A 56 2.36 0.63 -8.37
C GLN A 56 2.13 1.41 -7.08
N ASP A 57 2.36 0.80 -5.92
CA ASP A 57 2.06 1.36 -4.60
C ASP A 57 0.56 1.67 -4.37
N ASN A 58 -0.34 1.12 -5.20
CA ASN A 58 -1.79 1.27 -5.00
C ASN A 58 -2.31 0.18 -4.06
N TRP A 59 -1.83 0.23 -2.83
CA TRP A 59 -2.04 -0.81 -1.83
C TRP A 59 -3.50 -0.99 -1.44
N PHE A 60 -4.27 0.09 -1.30
CA PHE A 60 -5.69 -0.01 -0.92
C PHE A 60 -6.48 -0.81 -1.95
N ASP A 61 -6.30 -0.50 -3.24
CA ASP A 61 -7.02 -1.19 -4.30
C ASP A 61 -6.55 -2.65 -4.41
N ALA A 62 -5.25 -2.91 -4.28
CA ALA A 62 -4.69 -4.26 -4.23
C ALA A 62 -5.29 -5.09 -3.07
N ILE A 63 -5.31 -4.56 -1.84
CA ILE A 63 -5.90 -5.22 -0.67
C ILE A 63 -7.38 -5.49 -0.91
N SER A 64 -8.15 -4.49 -1.35
CA SER A 64 -9.60 -4.62 -1.51
C SER A 64 -9.98 -5.69 -2.55
N ARG A 65 -9.23 -5.76 -3.65
CA ARG A 65 -9.41 -6.79 -4.69
C ARG A 65 -8.99 -8.16 -4.19
N LEU A 66 -7.83 -8.27 -3.56
CA LEU A 66 -7.33 -9.55 -3.06
C LEU A 66 -8.22 -10.13 -1.95
N ASP A 67 -8.68 -9.30 -1.01
CA ASP A 67 -9.66 -9.69 0.00
C ASP A 67 -10.96 -10.21 -0.66
N THR A 68 -11.39 -9.60 -1.76
CA THR A 68 -12.58 -10.00 -2.49
C THR A 68 -12.38 -11.36 -3.17
N GLU A 69 -11.27 -11.57 -3.86
CA GLU A 69 -10.93 -12.83 -4.52
C GLU A 69 -10.80 -13.99 -3.51
N LEU A 70 -10.07 -13.77 -2.41
CA LEU A 70 -9.93 -14.78 -1.35
C LEU A 70 -11.28 -15.17 -0.75
N VAL A 71 -12.14 -14.19 -0.45
CA VAL A 71 -13.48 -14.46 0.08
C VAL A 71 -14.32 -15.27 -0.92
N GLN A 72 -14.22 -15.00 -2.23
CA GLN A 72 -14.92 -15.77 -3.24
C GLN A 72 -14.44 -17.22 -3.26
N VAL A 73 -13.12 -17.45 -3.27
CA VAL A 73 -12.54 -18.79 -3.30
C VAL A 73 -12.95 -19.62 -2.08
N TYR A 74 -12.92 -19.05 -0.88
CA TYR A 74 -13.34 -19.77 0.32
C TYR A 74 -14.84 -20.10 0.38
N GLN A 75 -15.66 -19.42 -0.43
CA GLN A 75 -17.10 -19.70 -0.53
C GLN A 75 -17.42 -20.79 -1.56
N LEU A 76 -16.46 -21.22 -2.38
CA LEU A 76 -16.67 -22.26 -3.38
C LEU A 76 -16.75 -23.63 -2.71
N ASP A 77 -17.70 -24.46 -3.18
CA ASP A 77 -17.78 -25.88 -2.77
C ASP A 77 -16.55 -26.68 -3.23
N GLN A 78 -15.93 -26.27 -4.34
CA GLN A 78 -14.76 -26.91 -4.94
C GLN A 78 -13.68 -25.86 -5.28
N PRO A 79 -12.97 -25.33 -4.27
CA PRO A 79 -11.99 -24.26 -4.47
C PRO A 79 -10.82 -24.70 -5.36
N VAL A 80 -10.50 -26.00 -5.40
CA VAL A 80 -9.41 -26.57 -6.23
C VAL A 80 -9.59 -26.34 -7.73
N LEU A 81 -10.82 -26.05 -8.18
CA LEU A 81 -11.11 -25.75 -9.60
C LEU A 81 -10.93 -24.27 -9.94
N ASP A 82 -10.73 -23.41 -8.94
CA ASP A 82 -10.52 -21.99 -9.13
C ASP A 82 -9.07 -21.69 -9.53
N SER A 83 -8.86 -20.74 -10.44
CA SER A 83 -7.53 -20.39 -10.92
C SER A 83 -6.63 -19.79 -9.82
N LEU A 84 -7.21 -19.14 -8.81
CA LEU A 84 -6.46 -18.61 -7.67
C LEU A 84 -5.94 -19.71 -6.75
N TYR A 85 -6.53 -20.92 -6.77
CA TYR A 85 -6.16 -22.00 -5.84
C TYR A 85 -4.68 -22.36 -5.90
N GLU A 86 -4.09 -22.37 -7.10
CA GLU A 86 -2.66 -22.62 -7.33
C GLU A 86 -1.76 -21.56 -6.69
N HIS A 87 -2.30 -20.35 -6.46
CA HIS A 87 -1.60 -19.22 -5.84
C HIS A 87 -2.09 -18.92 -4.42
N LEU A 88 -2.99 -19.73 -3.84
CA LEU A 88 -3.73 -19.38 -2.62
C LEU A 88 -2.81 -19.04 -1.44
N ASN A 89 -1.78 -19.86 -1.19
CA ASN A 89 -0.82 -19.61 -0.11
C ASN A 89 -0.02 -18.31 -0.33
N GLN A 90 0.32 -17.99 -1.59
CA GLN A 90 1.03 -16.76 -1.92
C GLN A 90 0.11 -15.55 -1.79
N ALA A 91 -1.14 -15.68 -2.22
CA ALA A 91 -2.17 -14.66 -2.10
C ALA A 91 -2.47 -14.33 -0.62
N GLU A 92 -2.66 -15.34 0.23
CA GLU A 92 -2.85 -15.15 1.68
C GLU A 92 -1.67 -14.40 2.32
N PHE A 93 -0.44 -14.76 1.93
CA PHE A 93 0.76 -14.08 2.39
C PHE A 93 0.85 -12.63 1.87
N ALA A 94 0.53 -12.42 0.59
CA ALA A 94 0.55 -11.12 -0.06
C ALA A 94 -0.41 -10.11 0.57
N VAL A 95 -1.59 -10.55 1.04
CA VAL A 95 -2.50 -9.68 1.80
C VAL A 95 -1.80 -9.09 3.01
N GLY A 96 -1.05 -9.91 3.77
CA GLY A 96 -0.31 -9.43 4.93
C GLY A 96 0.75 -8.40 4.57
N ASP A 97 1.52 -8.63 3.52
CA ASP A 97 2.54 -7.69 3.03
C ASP A 97 1.91 -6.38 2.55
N PHE A 98 0.78 -6.43 1.82
CA PHE A 98 0.08 -5.23 1.36
C PHE A 98 -0.54 -4.46 2.50
N GLU A 99 -1.14 -5.14 3.48
CA GLU A 99 -1.64 -4.52 4.70
C GLU A 99 -0.55 -3.79 5.47
N LEU A 100 0.68 -4.33 5.50
CA LEU A 100 1.84 -3.66 6.11
C LEU A 100 2.28 -2.43 5.31
N ALA A 101 2.39 -2.56 4.00
CA ALA A 101 2.74 -1.46 3.11
C ALA A 101 1.70 -0.31 3.19
N TYR A 102 0.42 -0.65 3.32
CA TYR A 102 -0.67 0.30 3.56
C TYR A 102 -0.82 0.73 5.02
N ARG A 103 0.12 0.37 5.91
CA ARG A 103 0.16 0.77 7.33
C ARG A 103 -1.05 0.32 8.15
N MET A 104 -1.72 -0.76 7.75
CA MET A 104 -2.74 -1.45 8.55
C MET A 104 -2.11 -2.29 9.67
N HIS A 105 -1.21 -1.70 10.46
CA HIS A 105 -0.39 -2.40 11.46
C HIS A 105 -1.21 -3.21 12.49
N GLN A 106 -2.46 -2.82 12.79
CA GLN A 106 -3.33 -3.60 13.67
C GLN A 106 -3.90 -4.87 13.01
N ARG A 107 -4.22 -4.82 11.72
CA ARG A 107 -4.73 -5.99 10.98
C ARG A 107 -3.58 -6.94 10.70
N ALA A 108 -2.49 -6.42 10.12
CA ALA A 108 -1.28 -7.19 9.87
C ALA A 108 -0.65 -7.74 11.16
N GLY A 109 -0.58 -6.95 12.24
CA GLY A 109 -0.07 -7.43 13.53
C GLY A 109 -0.91 -8.56 14.13
N ARG A 110 -2.24 -8.55 13.94
CA ARG A 110 -3.12 -9.67 14.34
C ARG A 110 -2.90 -10.91 13.47
N ALA A 111 -2.74 -10.73 12.15
CA ALA A 111 -2.44 -11.82 11.23
C ALA A 111 -1.10 -12.48 11.55
N LEU A 112 -0.04 -11.69 11.72
CA LEU A 112 1.29 -12.18 12.13
C LEU A 112 1.23 -12.90 13.47
N LYS A 113 0.50 -12.37 14.45
CA LYS A 113 0.31 -13.04 15.74
C LYS A 113 -0.38 -14.41 15.58
N ALA A 114 -1.38 -14.52 14.71
CA ALA A 114 -2.03 -15.79 14.42
C ALA A 114 -1.08 -16.80 13.76
N VAL A 115 -0.20 -16.36 12.85
CA VAL A 115 0.85 -17.21 12.26
C VAL A 115 1.82 -17.71 13.33
N VAL A 116 2.27 -16.82 14.22
CA VAL A 116 3.19 -17.16 15.31
C VAL A 116 2.57 -18.17 16.29
N ASP A 117 1.29 -18.00 16.63
CA ASP A 117 0.56 -18.88 17.54
C ASP A 117 0.06 -20.17 16.84
N GLY A 118 0.20 -20.27 15.51
CA GLY A 118 -0.22 -21.40 14.69
C GLY A 118 0.79 -22.56 14.61
N ASN A 119 0.39 -23.63 13.93
CA ASN A 119 1.24 -24.80 13.68
C ASN A 119 1.99 -24.67 12.34
N VAL A 120 2.93 -23.72 12.26
CA VAL A 120 3.79 -23.48 11.09
C VAL A 120 5.26 -23.80 11.41
N SER A 121 6.11 -23.92 10.38
CA SER A 121 7.55 -24.18 10.58
C SER A 121 8.23 -23.06 11.36
N GLU A 122 9.30 -23.40 12.07
CA GLU A 122 10.06 -22.46 12.90
C GLU A 122 10.60 -21.28 12.07
N THR A 123 11.04 -21.54 10.84
CA THR A 123 11.48 -20.50 9.89
C THR A 123 10.40 -19.46 9.60
N VAL A 124 9.16 -19.89 9.36
CA VAL A 124 8.01 -19.01 9.10
C VAL A 124 7.61 -18.26 10.37
N LYS A 125 7.67 -18.91 11.54
CA LYS A 125 7.43 -18.22 12.84
C LYS A 125 8.46 -17.13 13.09
N ASN A 126 9.73 -17.41 12.86
CA ASN A 126 10.82 -16.47 13.07
C ASN A 126 10.73 -15.27 12.13
N GLU A 127 10.36 -15.49 10.87
CA GLU A 127 10.09 -14.39 9.93
C GLU A 127 8.90 -13.53 10.39
N ALA A 128 7.79 -14.17 10.82
CA ALA A 128 6.63 -13.45 11.32
C ALA A 128 6.95 -12.65 12.60
N LEU A 129 7.77 -13.20 13.51
CA LEU A 129 8.25 -12.52 14.72
C LEU A 129 9.16 -11.32 14.38
N TYR A 130 10.06 -11.48 13.42
CA TYR A 130 10.91 -10.38 12.93
C TYR A 130 10.06 -9.22 12.38
N ARG A 131 9.12 -9.52 11.48
CA ARG A 131 8.18 -8.51 10.93
C ARG A 131 7.37 -7.84 12.04
N LEU A 132 6.87 -8.63 12.99
CA LEU A 132 6.12 -8.11 14.14
C LEU A 132 6.98 -7.18 15.01
N ALA A 133 8.24 -7.54 15.27
CA ALA A 133 9.18 -6.70 16.00
C ALA A 133 9.43 -5.37 15.28
N ARG A 134 9.65 -5.41 13.95
CA ARG A 134 9.88 -4.23 13.13
C ARG A 134 8.68 -3.27 13.15
N ILE A 135 7.46 -3.78 13.04
CA ILE A 135 6.22 -3.00 13.18
C ILE A 135 6.15 -2.31 14.54
N TYR A 136 6.41 -3.04 15.63
CA TYR A 136 6.38 -2.44 16.96
C TYR A 136 7.45 -1.37 17.13
N PHE A 137 8.66 -1.60 16.61
CA PHE A 137 9.77 -0.67 16.73
C PHE A 137 9.46 0.66 16.06
N GLN A 138 8.93 0.64 14.85
CA GLN A 138 8.57 1.85 14.11
C GLN A 138 7.42 2.62 14.71
N LYS A 139 6.48 1.94 15.38
CA LYS A 139 5.41 2.60 16.13
C LYS A 139 5.88 3.23 17.44
N GLY A 140 7.19 3.32 17.66
CA GLY A 140 7.77 3.80 18.91
C GLY A 140 7.44 2.89 20.10
N GLN A 141 7.24 1.58 19.88
CA GLN A 141 6.94 0.60 20.93
C GLN A 141 8.12 -0.37 21.13
N PRO A 142 9.30 0.10 21.55
CA PRO A 142 10.51 -0.73 21.61
C PRO A 142 10.39 -1.89 22.61
N VAL A 143 9.56 -1.77 23.65
CA VAL A 143 9.28 -2.86 24.60
C VAL A 143 8.51 -4.00 23.93
N ASN A 144 7.49 -3.70 23.12
CA ASN A 144 6.76 -4.72 22.37
C ASN A 144 7.63 -5.33 21.27
N ALA A 145 8.48 -4.52 20.64
CA ALA A 145 9.46 -4.98 19.67
C ALA A 145 10.45 -5.97 20.30
N MET A 146 10.94 -5.65 21.50
CA MET A 146 11.78 -6.53 22.31
C MET A 146 11.11 -7.88 22.57
N HIS A 147 9.87 -7.86 23.07
CA HIS A 147 9.13 -9.10 23.34
C HIS A 147 8.92 -9.96 22.09
N ALA A 148 8.81 -9.37 20.90
CA ALA A 148 8.71 -10.11 19.65
C ALA A 148 10.07 -10.69 19.22
N ILE A 149 11.15 -9.90 19.27
CA ILE A 149 12.47 -10.32 18.79
C ILE A 149 13.19 -11.32 19.71
N GLU A 150 12.89 -11.32 21.01
CA GLU A 150 13.41 -12.31 21.98
C GLU A 150 12.74 -13.70 21.83
N ARG A 151 11.60 -13.78 21.14
CA ARG A 151 10.94 -15.06 20.84
C ARG A 151 11.53 -15.77 19.63
N ILE A 152 12.36 -15.08 18.83
CA ILE A 152 13.06 -15.67 17.70
C ILE A 152 14.13 -16.62 18.25
N GLN A 153 14.00 -17.91 17.96
CA GLN A 153 14.91 -18.98 18.41
C GLN A 153 15.12 -19.97 17.26
N GLY A 154 16.21 -20.74 17.30
CA GLY A 154 16.48 -21.75 16.28
C GLY A 154 16.84 -21.15 14.91
N ASP A 155 16.38 -21.79 13.84
CA ASP A 155 16.77 -21.46 12.47
C ASP A 155 16.08 -20.19 11.97
N VAL A 156 16.86 -19.13 11.73
CA VAL A 156 16.42 -17.89 11.09
C VAL A 156 16.74 -17.97 9.59
N PRO A 157 15.81 -17.59 8.69
CA PRO A 157 16.08 -17.55 7.25
C PRO A 157 17.33 -16.72 6.94
N VAL A 158 18.19 -17.24 6.06
CA VAL A 158 19.49 -16.62 5.74
C VAL A 158 19.32 -15.19 5.22
N GLN A 159 18.23 -14.91 4.51
CA GLN A 159 17.95 -13.59 3.96
C GLN A 159 17.73 -12.52 5.03
N ILE A 160 17.17 -12.89 6.20
CA ILE A 160 16.80 -11.93 7.25
C ILE A 160 17.69 -12.02 8.48
N HIS A 161 18.63 -12.98 8.52
CA HIS A 161 19.42 -13.25 9.72
C HIS A 161 20.17 -12.01 10.23
N ARG A 162 20.75 -11.23 9.31
CA ARG A 162 21.49 -10.01 9.64
C ARG A 162 20.56 -8.85 10.00
N ASP A 163 19.44 -8.72 9.30
CA ASP A 163 18.39 -7.75 9.63
C ASP A 163 17.83 -7.93 11.03
N VAL A 164 17.63 -9.18 11.46
CA VAL A 164 17.16 -9.51 12.82
C VAL A 164 18.16 -8.98 13.85
N GLU A 165 19.44 -9.24 13.66
CA GLU A 165 20.48 -8.79 14.60
C GLU A 165 20.63 -7.27 14.58
N PHE A 166 20.57 -6.64 13.40
CA PHE A 166 20.61 -5.18 13.29
C PHE A 166 19.40 -4.54 14.00
N LEU A 167 18.19 -5.05 13.78
CA LEU A 167 16.97 -4.59 14.47
C LEU A 167 17.06 -4.84 15.98
N ARG A 168 17.60 -5.97 16.43
CA ARG A 168 17.83 -6.28 17.85
C ARG A 168 18.72 -5.23 18.49
N ALA A 169 19.85 -4.89 17.85
CA ALA A 169 20.74 -3.84 18.33
C ALA A 169 20.04 -2.47 18.40
N GLN A 170 19.22 -2.10 17.39
CA GLN A 170 18.45 -0.86 17.42
C GLN A 170 17.43 -0.83 18.57
N ILE A 171 16.73 -1.93 18.82
CA ILE A 171 15.78 -2.06 19.94
C ILE A 171 16.51 -1.91 21.28
N TYR A 172 17.68 -2.53 21.43
CA TYR A 172 18.52 -2.39 22.62
C TYR A 172 18.91 -0.93 22.87
N LEU A 173 19.39 -0.22 21.83
CA LEU A 173 19.72 1.21 21.94
C LEU A 173 18.53 2.08 22.27
N ALA A 174 17.34 1.76 21.75
CA ALA A 174 16.11 2.50 22.06
C ALA A 174 15.63 2.28 23.51
N LEU A 175 15.91 1.10 24.09
CA LEU A 175 15.60 0.78 25.48
C LEU A 175 16.71 1.19 26.47
N GLY A 176 17.80 1.78 25.98
CA GLY A 176 18.96 2.16 26.79
C GLY A 176 19.83 0.98 27.24
N ARG A 177 19.61 -0.22 26.69
CA ARG A 177 20.44 -1.42 26.91
C ARG A 177 21.68 -1.37 26.00
N ASN A 178 22.50 -0.33 26.10
CA ASN A 178 23.56 -0.13 25.09
C ASN A 178 24.68 -1.18 25.19
N GLU A 179 24.99 -1.67 26.40
CA GLU A 179 25.96 -2.76 26.62
C GLU A 179 25.61 -4.03 25.82
N ASP A 180 24.32 -4.38 25.73
CA ASP A 180 23.85 -5.54 24.97
C ASP A 180 23.92 -5.32 23.45
N ALA A 181 23.89 -4.06 22.99
CA ALA A 181 23.93 -3.70 21.57
C ALA A 181 25.36 -3.74 20.99
N VAL A 182 26.36 -3.40 21.81
CA VAL A 182 27.78 -3.34 21.42
C VAL A 182 28.27 -4.60 20.70
N PRO A 183 28.17 -5.82 21.26
CA PRO A 183 28.73 -7.02 20.61
C PRO A 183 28.05 -7.35 19.28
N ILE A 184 26.74 -7.05 19.17
CA ILE A 184 25.98 -7.27 17.94
C ILE A 184 26.47 -6.31 16.84
N LEU A 185 26.66 -5.02 17.19
CA LEU A 185 27.11 -4.00 16.25
C LEU A 185 28.56 -4.22 15.81
N GLU A 186 29.43 -4.73 16.70
CA GLU A 186 30.80 -5.12 16.35
C GLU A 186 30.82 -6.25 15.32
N GLN A 187 29.97 -7.27 15.48
CA GLN A 187 29.88 -8.38 14.53
C GLN A 187 29.36 -7.94 13.16
N LEU A 188 28.35 -7.06 13.13
CA LEU A 188 27.74 -6.55 11.90
C LEU A 188 28.60 -5.53 11.15
N MET A 189 29.68 -5.02 11.74
CA MET A 189 30.55 -4.02 11.11
C MET A 189 31.28 -4.53 9.87
N SER A 190 31.45 -5.84 9.76
CA SER A 190 32.06 -6.49 8.58
C SER A 190 31.11 -6.60 7.39
N ASP A 191 29.86 -6.16 7.52
CA ASP A 191 28.85 -6.23 6.49
C ASP A 191 28.77 -4.97 5.63
N ASP A 192 28.89 -5.14 4.31
CA ASP A 192 28.78 -4.06 3.34
C ASP A 192 27.37 -3.44 3.32
N GLU A 193 26.33 -4.21 3.68
CA GLU A 193 24.93 -3.74 3.67
C GLU A 193 24.66 -2.61 4.67
N TYR A 194 25.36 -2.61 5.81
CA TYR A 194 25.19 -1.62 6.88
C TYR A 194 26.39 -0.69 7.02
N GLU A 195 27.13 -0.46 5.93
CA GLU A 195 28.33 0.38 5.89
C GLU A 195 28.09 1.74 6.59
N GLY A 196 28.87 2.01 7.62
CA GLY A 196 28.80 3.26 8.40
C GLY A 196 27.65 3.33 9.41
N PHE A 197 26.53 2.62 9.21
CA PHE A 197 25.43 2.59 10.18
C PHE A 197 25.80 1.83 11.45
N THR A 198 26.47 0.69 11.32
CA THR A 198 26.92 -0.14 12.45
C THR A 198 27.95 0.59 13.31
N SER A 199 29.00 1.15 12.69
CA SER A 199 30.04 1.93 13.38
C SER A 199 29.48 3.22 14.00
N TYR A 200 28.52 3.88 13.34
CA TYR A 200 27.83 5.03 13.93
C TYR A 200 27.05 4.63 15.18
N ASN A 201 26.20 3.61 15.07
CA ASN A 201 25.37 3.13 16.18
C ASN A 201 26.22 2.63 17.35
N LEU A 202 27.33 1.94 17.06
CA LEU A 202 28.30 1.50 18.06
C LEU A 202 28.93 2.70 18.78
N GLY A 203 29.35 3.71 18.03
CA GLY A 203 29.87 4.96 18.61
C GLY A 203 28.86 5.60 19.57
N ILE A 204 27.59 5.69 19.17
CA ILE A 204 26.51 6.22 20.03
C ILE A 204 26.28 5.34 21.27
N ALA A 205 26.28 4.01 21.12
CA ALA A 205 26.13 3.07 22.22
C ALA A 205 27.19 3.29 23.30
N LEU A 206 28.46 3.34 22.89
CA LEU A 206 29.62 3.52 23.76
C LEU A 206 29.64 4.89 24.43
N LEU A 207 29.25 5.96 23.71
CA LEU A 207 29.12 7.29 24.30
C LEU A 207 28.06 7.32 25.42
N ARG A 208 26.94 6.60 25.26
CA ARG A 208 25.85 6.52 26.25
C ARG A 208 26.24 5.70 27.47
N ASP A 209 27.07 4.67 27.30
CA ASP A 209 27.62 3.85 28.40
C ASP A 209 28.80 4.52 29.12
N GLY A 210 29.16 5.74 28.73
CA GLY A 210 30.25 6.50 29.37
C GLY A 210 31.63 6.18 28.81
N ASN A 211 31.77 5.26 27.86
CA ASN A 211 33.03 4.98 27.16
C ASN A 211 33.31 6.05 26.08
N GLN A 212 33.65 7.25 26.54
CA GLN A 212 33.80 8.42 25.68
C GLN A 212 34.91 8.27 24.63
N GLN A 213 36.02 7.61 24.99
CA GLN A 213 37.16 7.47 24.07
C GLN A 213 36.81 6.58 22.88
N GLU A 214 36.27 5.38 23.13
CA GLU A 214 35.91 4.49 22.02
C GLU A 214 34.68 4.97 21.26
N GLY A 215 33.70 5.55 21.94
CA GLY A 215 32.55 6.15 21.27
C GLY A 215 32.98 7.22 20.24
N ARG A 216 33.96 8.07 20.59
CA ARG A 216 34.55 9.03 19.65
C ARG A 216 35.33 8.36 18.53
N HIS A 217 36.10 7.30 18.83
CA HIS A 217 36.87 6.57 17.83
C HIS A 217 35.97 6.01 16.72
N TYR A 218 34.87 5.35 17.07
CA TYR A 218 33.95 4.79 16.07
C TYR A 218 33.17 5.86 15.29
N LEU A 219 32.81 6.98 15.92
CA LEU A 219 32.24 8.12 15.19
C LEU A 219 33.24 8.73 14.22
N ASP A 220 34.52 8.84 14.61
CA ASP A 220 35.59 9.36 13.76
C ASP A 220 35.85 8.42 12.57
N LEU A 221 35.89 7.10 12.82
CA LEU A 221 35.97 6.06 11.80
C LEU A 221 34.84 6.21 10.78
N THR A 222 33.60 6.33 11.26
CA THR A 222 32.42 6.56 10.40
C THR A 222 32.56 7.85 9.59
N GLY A 223 33.05 8.91 10.23
CA GLY A 223 33.26 10.22 9.62
C GLY A 223 34.32 10.25 8.52
N GLN A 224 35.13 9.20 8.39
CA GLN A 224 36.20 9.07 7.40
C GLN A 224 35.87 8.10 6.25
N ILE A 225 34.72 7.44 6.28
CA ILE A 225 34.29 6.49 5.25
C ILE A 225 34.33 7.13 3.85
N VAL A 226 34.78 6.36 2.87
CA VAL A 226 34.80 6.73 1.45
C VAL A 226 33.84 5.83 0.72
N SER A 227 32.63 6.34 0.47
CA SER A 227 31.59 5.63 -0.26
C SER A 227 30.97 6.52 -1.34
N ARG A 228 30.33 5.90 -2.32
CA ARG A 228 29.53 6.59 -3.34
C ARG A 228 28.04 6.50 -3.04
N ASP A 229 27.66 5.64 -2.08
CA ASP A 229 26.28 5.47 -1.68
C ASP A 229 25.75 6.74 -0.96
N PRO A 230 24.63 7.33 -1.41
CA PRO A 230 24.05 8.51 -0.78
C PRO A 230 23.73 8.33 0.71
N ALA A 231 23.27 7.15 1.13
CA ALA A 231 22.89 6.88 2.52
C ALA A 231 24.14 6.79 3.41
N THR A 232 25.19 6.09 2.97
CA THR A 232 26.48 6.05 3.65
C THR A 232 27.11 7.45 3.75
N LEU A 233 27.01 8.26 2.71
CA LEU A 233 27.52 9.64 2.78
C LEU A 233 26.71 10.51 3.75
N ALA A 234 25.40 10.27 3.90
CA ALA A 234 24.58 10.97 4.89
C ALA A 234 24.94 10.56 6.32
N ILE A 235 25.17 9.26 6.59
CA ILE A 235 25.59 8.79 7.92
C ILE A 235 27.00 9.28 8.27
N LYS A 236 27.92 9.36 7.29
CA LYS A 236 29.23 10.01 7.45
C LYS A 236 29.13 11.46 7.91
N ASP A 237 28.33 12.27 7.21
CA ASP A 237 28.14 13.68 7.57
C ASP A 237 27.52 13.81 8.97
N LYS A 238 26.55 12.94 9.30
CA LYS A 238 25.93 12.89 10.63
C LYS A 238 26.95 12.53 11.71
N ALA A 239 27.83 11.56 11.47
CA ALA A 239 28.87 11.16 12.40
C ALA A 239 29.84 12.31 12.70
N ASN A 240 30.35 12.98 11.65
CA ASN A 240 31.22 14.16 11.80
C ASN A 240 30.52 15.32 12.52
N LEU A 241 29.23 15.56 12.25
CA LEU A 241 28.44 16.57 12.95
C LEU A 241 28.33 16.23 14.44
N VAL A 242 27.89 15.02 14.79
CA VAL A 242 27.71 14.59 16.18
C VAL A 242 29.03 14.63 16.93
N LEU A 243 30.10 14.08 16.35
CA LEU A 243 31.43 14.10 16.93
C LEU A 243 31.93 15.53 17.13
N GLY A 244 31.74 16.41 16.16
CA GLY A 244 32.17 17.80 16.24
C GLY A 244 31.51 18.58 17.37
N TYR A 245 30.19 18.46 17.52
CA TYR A 245 29.48 19.09 18.64
C TYR A 245 29.84 18.46 19.99
N LYS A 246 30.02 17.14 20.04
CA LYS A 246 30.49 16.46 21.25
C LYS A 246 31.86 16.98 21.70
N LEU A 247 32.79 17.18 20.77
CA LEU A 247 34.11 17.76 21.06
C LEU A 247 34.01 19.23 21.53
N LEU A 248 33.09 20.02 20.98
CA LEU A 248 32.83 21.38 21.48
C LEU A 248 32.29 21.38 22.92
N GLU A 249 31.40 20.43 23.26
CA GLU A 249 30.87 20.27 24.63
C GLU A 249 31.97 19.89 25.62
N GLU A 250 32.97 19.14 25.16
CA GLU A 250 34.13 18.66 25.94
C GLU A 250 35.29 19.66 26.00
N ASP A 251 35.09 20.90 25.52
CA ASP A 251 36.10 21.96 25.46
C ASP A 251 37.33 21.60 24.58
N ASP A 252 37.13 20.76 23.56
CA ASP A 252 38.09 20.51 22.47
C ASP A 252 37.64 21.15 21.14
N PRO A 253 37.76 22.49 21.02
CA PRO A 253 37.40 23.18 19.79
C PRO A 253 38.36 22.88 18.63
N GLN A 254 39.58 22.39 18.89
CA GLN A 254 40.51 22.05 17.83
C GLN A 254 40.10 20.75 17.13
N GLY A 255 39.79 19.70 17.89
CA GLY A 255 39.25 18.46 17.33
C GLY A 255 37.91 18.69 16.63
N ALA A 256 37.03 19.49 17.25
CA ALA A 256 35.74 19.83 16.65
C ALA A 256 35.88 20.49 15.26
N GLN A 257 36.81 21.44 15.12
CA GLN A 257 37.07 22.11 13.84
C GLN A 257 37.46 21.10 12.75
N GLN A 258 38.37 20.16 13.07
CA GLN A 258 38.89 19.19 12.11
C GLN A 258 37.84 18.22 11.59
N VAL A 259 36.90 17.80 12.44
CA VAL A 259 35.85 16.85 12.04
C VAL A 259 34.69 17.56 11.34
N LEU A 260 34.31 18.76 11.78
CA LEU A 260 33.22 19.54 11.16
C LEU A 260 33.57 20.01 9.74
N GLU A 261 34.85 20.28 9.46
CA GLU A 261 35.34 20.62 8.12
C GLU A 261 35.15 19.48 7.11
N ARG A 262 35.03 18.22 7.57
CA ARG A 262 34.81 17.05 6.70
C ARG A 262 33.37 16.92 6.20
N VAL A 263 32.43 17.62 6.84
CA VAL A 263 31.01 17.59 6.44
C VAL A 263 30.84 18.29 5.10
N ARG A 264 30.11 17.66 4.18
CA ARG A 264 29.91 18.22 2.84
C ARG A 264 29.24 19.61 2.90
N LEU A 265 29.70 20.54 2.05
CA LEU A 265 29.13 21.90 1.92
C LEU A 265 27.69 21.93 1.39
N LYS A 266 27.22 20.82 0.82
CA LYS A 266 25.84 20.62 0.38
C LYS A 266 25.32 19.33 1.03
N GLY A 267 24.24 19.44 1.79
CA GLY A 267 23.63 18.33 2.51
C GLY A 267 22.83 18.82 3.72
N VAL A 268 22.02 17.93 4.30
CA VAL A 268 21.10 18.26 5.41
C VAL A 268 21.85 18.73 6.66
N PHE A 269 23.08 18.25 6.88
CA PHE A 269 23.90 18.60 8.04
C PHE A 269 24.83 19.80 7.82
N SER A 270 24.88 20.34 6.59
CA SER A 270 25.88 21.32 6.18
C SER A 270 25.78 22.65 6.96
N ASN A 271 24.56 23.18 7.13
CA ASN A 271 24.36 24.46 7.82
C ASN A 271 24.84 24.40 9.28
N ARG A 272 24.50 23.32 9.98
CA ARG A 272 24.89 23.09 11.38
C ARG A 272 26.38 22.83 11.52
N ALA A 273 27.00 22.15 10.56
CA ALA A 273 28.44 21.92 10.55
C ALA A 273 29.22 23.21 10.34
N LEU A 274 28.81 24.06 9.39
CA LEU A 274 29.41 25.38 9.18
C LEU A 274 29.27 26.29 10.42
N LEU A 275 28.10 26.29 11.07
CA LEU A 275 27.91 27.03 12.30
C LEU A 275 28.87 26.56 13.39
N GLY A 276 28.92 25.25 13.64
CA GLY A 276 29.79 24.64 14.65
C GLY A 276 31.26 24.88 14.36
N TRP A 277 31.68 24.81 13.08
CA TRP A 277 33.04 25.14 12.67
C TRP A 277 33.39 26.59 13.00
N GLY A 278 32.52 27.55 12.65
CA GLY A 278 32.73 28.96 13.01
C GLY A 278 32.87 29.15 14.53
N TRP A 279 32.05 28.46 15.33
CA TRP A 279 32.17 28.49 16.79
C TRP A 279 33.46 27.86 17.31
N ALA A 280 33.92 26.76 16.71
CA ALA A 280 35.18 26.11 17.03
C ALA A 280 36.37 27.07 16.82
N ASP A 281 36.42 27.75 15.67
CA ASP A 281 37.45 28.74 15.38
C ASP A 281 37.36 29.96 16.32
N ALA A 282 36.14 30.45 16.60
CA ALA A 282 35.94 31.55 17.54
C ALA A 282 36.34 31.18 18.99
N ALA A 283 36.10 29.94 19.41
CA ALA A 283 36.50 29.43 20.73
C ALA A 283 38.03 29.39 20.88
N LEU A 284 38.75 29.08 19.80
CA LEU A 284 40.22 29.14 19.70
C LEU A 284 40.78 30.56 19.57
N GLY A 285 39.93 31.60 19.56
CA GLY A 285 40.33 32.99 19.35
C GLY A 285 40.73 33.31 17.90
N ARG A 286 40.51 32.38 16.96
CA ARG A 286 40.81 32.53 15.54
C ARG A 286 39.65 33.21 14.82
N TYR A 287 39.31 34.43 15.25
CA TYR A 287 38.15 35.16 14.74
C TYR A 287 38.21 35.40 13.22
N GLU A 288 39.40 35.60 12.65
CA GLU A 288 39.58 35.70 11.19
C GLU A 288 39.13 34.44 10.45
N ARG A 289 39.42 33.25 11.01
CA ARG A 289 39.01 31.97 10.40
C ARG A 289 37.52 31.71 10.58
N SER A 290 36.95 32.06 11.73
CA SER A 290 35.50 31.88 11.99
C SER A 290 34.60 32.65 11.01
N ILE A 291 35.11 33.74 10.41
CA ILE A 291 34.39 34.52 9.40
C ILE A 291 34.09 33.68 8.15
N VAL A 292 34.98 32.76 7.77
CA VAL A 292 34.85 31.98 6.52
C VAL A 292 33.57 31.14 6.50
N PRO A 293 33.34 30.20 7.43
CA PRO A 293 32.12 29.39 7.40
C PRO A 293 30.86 30.22 7.65
N TRP A 294 30.91 31.27 8.49
CA TRP A 294 29.76 32.12 8.74
C TRP A 294 29.40 33.02 7.56
N THR A 295 30.36 33.49 6.76
CA THR A 295 30.08 34.25 5.53
C THR A 295 29.33 33.39 4.51
N ILE A 296 29.73 32.13 4.36
CA ILE A 296 29.01 31.16 3.52
C ILE A 296 27.60 30.91 4.07
N LEU A 297 27.45 30.85 5.39
CA LEU A 297 26.19 30.50 6.04
C LEU A 297 25.17 31.64 5.98
N VAL A 298 25.56 32.91 6.17
CA VAL A 298 24.64 34.07 6.12
C VAL A 298 24.08 34.36 4.72
N GLU A 299 24.65 33.78 3.67
CA GLU A 299 24.10 33.85 2.30
C GLU A 299 23.01 32.80 2.04
N ARG A 300 22.81 31.84 2.96
CA ARG A 300 21.78 30.79 2.85
C ARG A 300 20.42 31.30 3.34
N GLN A 301 19.40 30.42 3.29
CA GLN A 301 18.03 30.78 3.67
C GLN A 301 17.92 31.05 5.18
N VAL A 302 17.38 32.22 5.52
CA VAL A 302 17.19 32.72 6.90
C VAL A 302 16.22 31.86 7.72
N THR A 303 15.40 31.05 7.07
CA THR A 303 14.45 30.13 7.72
C THR A 303 15.17 29.05 8.54
N ASP A 304 16.44 28.78 8.25
CA ASP A 304 17.28 27.82 8.97
C ASP A 304 17.89 28.44 10.24
N ALA A 305 17.77 27.73 11.36
CA ALA A 305 18.22 28.20 12.67
C ALA A 305 19.73 28.48 12.73
N ALA A 306 20.56 27.71 12.01
CA ALA A 306 22.00 27.91 12.00
C ALA A 306 22.40 29.17 11.22
N VAL A 307 21.63 29.52 10.19
CA VAL A 307 21.78 30.79 9.46
C VAL A 307 21.44 31.97 10.36
N GLN A 308 20.34 31.87 11.10
CA GLN A 308 19.94 32.91 12.06
C GLN A 308 21.02 33.14 13.12
N GLU A 309 21.64 32.07 13.62
CA GLU A 309 22.72 32.21 14.59
C GLU A 309 24.01 32.78 13.97
N ALA A 310 24.36 32.39 12.74
CA ALA A 310 25.50 32.99 12.04
C ALA A 310 25.33 34.48 11.73
N LEU A 311 24.09 34.97 11.57
CA LEU A 311 23.80 36.41 11.47
C LEU A 311 24.18 37.18 12.75
N LEU A 312 24.31 36.48 13.90
CA LEU A 312 24.89 37.02 15.14
C LEU A 312 26.38 36.73 15.27
N GLY A 313 26.83 35.54 14.86
CA GLY A 313 28.22 35.10 14.95
C GLY A 313 29.16 35.94 14.07
N LEU A 314 28.79 36.18 12.81
CA LEU A 314 29.61 36.95 11.88
C LEU A 314 29.95 38.37 12.38
N PRO A 315 28.98 39.22 12.76
CA PRO A 315 29.29 40.52 13.36
C PRO A 315 30.04 40.40 14.69
N TYR A 316 29.79 39.36 15.49
CA TYR A 316 30.55 39.11 16.71
C TYR A 316 32.05 38.94 16.43
N SER A 317 32.44 38.16 15.42
CA SER A 317 33.85 38.01 15.05
C SER A 317 34.48 39.29 14.52
N TYR A 318 33.75 40.08 13.71
CA TYR A 318 34.23 41.40 13.30
C TYR A 318 34.44 42.35 14.49
N GLY A 319 33.54 42.32 15.48
CA GLY A 319 33.69 43.10 16.71
C GLY A 319 34.90 42.67 17.54
N LYS A 320 35.23 41.36 17.57
CA LYS A 320 36.43 40.85 18.24
C LYS A 320 37.72 41.22 17.53
N LEU A 321 37.68 41.39 16.21
CA LEU A 321 38.76 41.95 15.40
C LEU A 321 38.80 43.49 15.41
N GLN A 322 38.04 44.14 16.30
CA GLN A 322 37.96 45.60 16.44
C GLN A 322 37.41 46.35 15.22
N HIS A 323 36.79 45.65 14.26
CA HIS A 323 36.07 46.25 13.13
C HIS A 323 34.64 46.66 13.53
N TYR A 324 34.52 47.52 14.53
CA TYR A 324 33.25 47.87 15.19
C TYR A 324 32.21 48.48 14.24
N GLY A 325 32.63 49.32 13.29
CA GLY A 325 31.71 49.88 12.29
C GLY A 325 31.08 48.81 11.40
N LYS A 326 31.87 47.83 10.95
CA LYS A 326 31.38 46.70 10.16
C LYS A 326 30.48 45.78 10.99
N ALA A 327 30.85 45.52 12.25
CA ALA A 327 30.02 44.76 13.18
C ALA A 327 28.65 45.42 13.40
N ALA A 328 28.61 46.75 13.60
CA ALA A 328 27.37 47.50 13.76
C ALA A 328 26.47 47.41 12.52
N LEU A 329 27.02 47.59 11.31
CA LEU A 329 26.26 47.45 10.07
C LEU A 329 25.65 46.04 9.91
N LEU A 330 26.45 45.01 10.20
CA LEU A 330 26.01 43.62 10.11
C LEU A 330 24.94 43.26 11.16
N TYR A 331 25.09 43.73 12.41
CA TYR A 331 24.04 43.59 13.44
C TYR A 331 22.77 44.35 13.05
N GLY A 332 22.88 45.54 12.44
CA GLY A 332 21.74 46.29 11.92
C GLY A 332 20.95 45.48 10.87
N ARG A 333 21.67 44.89 9.90
CA ARG A 333 21.06 44.01 8.88
C ARG A 333 20.43 42.76 9.49
N ALA A 334 21.09 42.12 10.45
CA ALA A 334 20.54 40.96 11.18
C ALA A 334 19.23 41.33 11.89
N LEU A 335 19.17 42.50 12.52
CA LEU A 335 17.97 42.98 13.21
C LEU A 335 16.78 43.18 12.27
N GLU A 336 17.00 43.79 11.11
CA GLU A 336 15.96 43.95 10.08
C GLU A 336 15.49 42.59 9.55
N THR A 337 16.43 41.68 9.35
CA THR A 337 16.17 40.32 8.85
C THR A 337 15.32 39.53 9.85
N PHE A 338 15.66 39.55 11.14
CA PHE A 338 14.87 38.86 12.17
C PHE A 338 13.46 39.44 12.34
N LYS A 339 13.30 40.77 12.28
CA LYS A 339 11.96 41.39 12.32
C LYS A 339 11.08 40.94 11.16
N SER A 340 11.62 41.03 9.94
CA SER A 340 10.89 40.56 8.74
C SER A 340 10.50 39.09 8.86
N GLU A 341 11.35 38.26 9.47
CA GLU A 341 11.06 36.84 9.62
C GLU A 341 10.03 36.56 10.72
N VAL A 342 10.03 37.34 11.82
CA VAL A 342 8.98 37.28 12.85
C VAL A 342 7.61 37.66 12.28
N ASP A 343 7.56 38.68 11.43
CA ASP A 343 6.32 39.10 10.76
C ASP A 343 5.80 37.97 9.86
N ARG A 344 6.66 37.39 9.01
CA ARG A 344 6.32 36.23 8.16
C ARG A 344 5.86 35.00 8.93
N LEU A 345 6.48 34.71 10.07
CA LEU A 345 6.05 33.62 10.96
C LEU A 345 4.67 33.92 11.56
N GLY A 346 4.35 35.18 11.86
CA GLY A 346 3.02 35.62 12.26
C GLY A 346 1.99 35.31 11.17
N ASP A 347 2.22 35.79 9.95
CA ASP A 347 1.36 35.55 8.79
C ASP A 347 1.16 34.04 8.53
N SER A 348 2.22 33.25 8.76
CA SER A 348 2.22 31.80 8.62
C SER A 348 1.31 31.11 9.65
N ILE A 349 1.37 31.55 10.91
CA ILE A 349 0.49 31.02 11.97
C ILE A 349 -0.97 31.34 11.67
N ASP A 350 -1.26 32.57 11.21
CA ASP A 350 -2.62 33.00 10.86
C ASP A 350 -3.17 32.19 9.67
N SER A 351 -2.34 31.93 8.66
CA SER A 351 -2.69 31.10 7.50
C SER A 351 -3.01 29.64 7.88
N ILE A 352 -2.28 29.06 8.84
CA ILE A 352 -2.61 27.72 9.37
C ILE A 352 -3.96 27.75 10.10
N HIS A 353 -4.23 28.80 10.90
CA HIS A 353 -5.52 28.96 11.58
C HIS A 353 -6.72 29.09 10.63
N GLU A 354 -6.49 29.63 9.43
CA GLU A 354 -7.50 29.73 8.37
C GLU A 354 -7.72 28.42 7.59
N GLY A 355 -6.94 27.35 7.89
CA GLY A 355 -7.06 26.04 7.26
C GLY A 355 -6.33 25.88 5.92
N ARG A 356 -5.69 26.95 5.42
CA ARG A 356 -4.96 26.95 4.13
C ARG A 356 -3.83 25.92 4.08
N PHE A 357 -3.20 25.67 5.22
CA PHE A 357 -2.16 24.65 5.37
C PHE A 357 -2.67 23.24 5.06
N LEU A 358 -3.82 22.85 5.62
CA LEU A 358 -4.38 21.52 5.39
C LEU A 358 -4.86 21.35 3.95
N GLU A 359 -5.40 22.41 3.33
CA GLU A 359 -5.79 22.40 1.91
C GLU A 359 -4.58 22.13 1.00
N ALA A 360 -3.47 22.84 1.24
CA ALA A 360 -2.21 22.65 0.51
C ALA A 360 -1.69 21.21 0.61
N LEU A 361 -1.79 20.57 1.79
CA LEU A 361 -1.37 19.19 2.02
C LEU A 361 -2.21 18.14 1.27
N THR A 362 -3.48 18.46 0.96
CA THR A 362 -4.37 17.54 0.22
C THR A 362 -4.24 17.64 -1.30
N ASN A 363 -3.37 18.50 -1.82
CA ASN A 363 -3.22 18.69 -3.26
C ASN A 363 -2.58 17.44 -3.92
N GLN A 364 -3.33 16.84 -4.85
CA GLN A 364 -3.03 15.56 -5.48
C GLN A 364 -1.76 15.58 -6.35
N GLU A 365 -1.40 16.73 -6.92
CA GLU A 365 -0.17 16.89 -7.73
C GLU A 365 1.12 16.81 -6.90
N LEU A 366 1.03 17.12 -5.61
CA LEU A 366 2.14 17.01 -4.68
C LEU A 366 2.36 15.55 -4.28
N GLN A 367 1.28 14.79 -4.08
CA GLN A 367 1.33 13.42 -3.51
C GLN A 367 1.91 12.35 -4.45
N GLN A 368 1.93 12.57 -5.77
CA GLN A 368 2.44 11.58 -6.74
C GLN A 368 3.97 11.53 -6.87
N ASN A 369 4.72 12.38 -6.17
CA ASN A 369 6.18 12.41 -6.28
C ASN A 369 6.85 12.13 -4.93
N ASN A 370 7.84 11.22 -4.90
CA ASN A 370 8.66 10.95 -3.71
C ASN A 370 9.36 12.20 -3.14
N ASN A 371 9.48 13.28 -3.94
CA ASN A 371 10.04 14.58 -3.54
C ASN A 371 8.98 15.64 -3.18
N TRP A 372 7.77 15.24 -2.78
CA TRP A 372 6.67 16.15 -2.46
C TRP A 372 7.03 17.20 -1.40
N VAL A 373 7.78 16.82 -0.36
CA VAL A 373 8.31 17.74 0.68
C VAL A 373 9.15 18.86 0.07
N VAL A 374 9.97 18.54 -0.95
CA VAL A 374 10.82 19.52 -1.65
C VAL A 374 9.99 20.45 -2.53
N ARG A 375 8.85 19.99 -3.07
CA ARG A 375 7.93 20.82 -3.86
C ARG A 375 7.08 21.73 -3.01
N LEU A 376 6.70 21.33 -1.79
CA LEU A 376 6.00 22.18 -0.83
C LEU A 376 6.77 23.46 -0.53
N ARG A 377 8.11 23.39 -0.50
CA ARG A 377 8.98 24.56 -0.40
C ARG A 377 8.74 25.58 -1.51
N ASN A 378 8.35 25.17 -2.71
CA ASN A 378 8.24 26.07 -3.85
C ASN A 378 6.80 26.58 -4.08
N LEU A 379 5.86 26.28 -3.20
CA LEU A 379 4.47 26.72 -3.34
C LEU A 379 4.35 28.22 -3.02
N PRO A 380 3.95 29.06 -3.99
CA PRO A 380 3.75 30.49 -3.75
C PRO A 380 2.62 30.76 -2.76
N GLU A 381 1.68 29.83 -2.63
CA GLU A 381 0.43 29.96 -1.88
C GLU A 381 0.53 29.50 -0.42
N ALA A 382 1.66 28.90 -0.01
CA ALA A 382 1.87 28.36 1.35
C ALA A 382 3.28 28.72 1.87
N PRO A 383 3.52 29.98 2.30
CA PRO A 383 4.83 30.42 2.80
C PRO A 383 5.30 29.69 4.06
N GLU A 384 4.42 28.96 4.74
CA GLU A 384 4.66 28.28 6.02
C GLU A 384 5.55 27.04 5.87
N THR A 385 5.52 26.41 4.69
CA THR A 385 6.22 25.14 4.41
C THR A 385 7.75 25.27 4.52
N TYR A 386 8.28 26.47 4.35
CA TYR A 386 9.71 26.76 4.54
C TYR A 386 10.18 26.56 5.98
N TYR A 387 9.32 26.82 6.95
CA TYR A 387 9.67 26.77 8.38
C TYR A 387 9.43 25.41 9.00
N LEU A 388 8.59 24.60 8.37
CA LEU A 388 8.16 23.33 8.91
C LEU A 388 9.06 22.16 8.49
N LEU A 389 10.18 22.36 7.79
CA LEU A 389 11.03 21.26 7.31
C LEU A 389 11.46 20.28 8.42
N GLU A 390 11.96 20.78 9.55
CA GLU A 390 12.37 19.92 10.66
C GLU A 390 11.17 19.17 11.27
N LEU A 391 10.01 19.85 11.35
CA LEU A 391 8.76 19.22 11.77
C LEU A 391 8.29 18.18 10.76
N MET A 392 8.33 18.46 9.48
CA MET A 392 7.91 17.58 8.39
C MET A 392 8.82 16.35 8.25
N VAL A 393 10.06 16.43 8.74
CA VAL A 393 10.96 15.28 8.83
C VAL A 393 10.74 14.49 10.12
N SER A 394 10.10 15.09 11.13
CA SER A 394 9.79 14.38 12.38
C SER A 394 8.83 13.21 12.13
N HIS A 395 9.09 12.10 12.82
CA HIS A 395 8.31 10.88 12.70
C HIS A 395 6.83 11.12 13.00
N ASP A 396 6.53 11.77 14.12
CA ASP A 396 5.16 12.01 14.59
C ASP A 396 4.34 12.83 13.57
N PHE A 397 4.95 13.86 12.99
CA PHE A 397 4.29 14.67 11.96
C PHE A 397 4.08 13.88 10.67
N GLN A 398 5.08 13.10 10.22
CA GLN A 398 4.94 12.27 9.03
C GLN A 398 3.86 11.20 9.18
N GLU A 399 3.81 10.50 10.31
CA GLU A 399 2.77 9.51 10.59
C GLU A 399 1.40 10.19 10.60
N SER A 400 1.29 11.32 11.31
CA SER A 400 0.08 12.13 11.39
C SER A 400 -0.41 12.59 10.01
N LEU A 401 0.51 13.06 9.16
CA LEU A 401 0.20 13.53 7.82
C LEU A 401 -0.24 12.40 6.91
N LYS A 402 0.48 11.28 6.91
CA LYS A 402 0.09 10.14 6.08
C LYS A 402 -1.30 9.64 6.48
N ASN A 403 -1.61 9.55 7.77
CA ASN A 403 -2.96 9.21 8.25
C ASN A 403 -4.02 10.20 7.75
N TYR A 404 -3.72 11.50 7.74
CA TYR A 404 -4.63 12.53 7.23
C TYR A 404 -4.90 12.36 5.72
N VAL A 405 -3.85 12.09 4.93
CA VAL A 405 -3.95 11.83 3.49
C VAL A 405 -4.74 10.55 3.21
N ASP A 406 -4.48 9.46 3.93
CA ASP A 406 -5.22 8.20 3.78
C ASP A 406 -6.72 8.41 4.07
N LEU A 407 -7.05 9.17 5.11
CA LEU A 407 -8.44 9.50 5.45
C LEU A 407 -9.13 10.34 4.37
N GLU A 408 -8.42 11.27 3.74
CA GLU A 408 -8.93 12.03 2.60
C GLU A 408 -9.19 11.14 1.38
N GLU A 409 -8.27 10.23 1.07
CA GLU A 409 -8.44 9.26 -0.01
C GLU A 409 -9.64 8.34 0.25
N LEU A 410 -9.80 7.86 1.48
CA LEU A 410 -10.96 7.05 1.88
C LEU A 410 -12.28 7.81 1.70
N LEU A 411 -12.33 9.12 2.00
CA LEU A 411 -13.53 9.93 1.73
C LEU A 411 -13.84 10.02 0.23
N LYS A 412 -12.81 10.19 -0.61
CA LYS A 412 -12.97 10.21 -2.07
C LYS A 412 -13.49 8.87 -2.58
N LYS A 413 -12.93 7.74 -2.13
CA LYS A 413 -13.39 6.39 -2.49
C LYS A 413 -14.82 6.14 -2.03
N LEU A 414 -15.17 6.49 -0.78
CA LEU A 414 -16.55 6.37 -0.27
C LEU A 414 -17.55 7.19 -1.10
N ALA A 415 -17.17 8.39 -1.53
CA ALA A 415 -18.00 9.22 -2.39
C ALA A 415 -18.12 8.67 -3.82
N THR A 416 -17.12 7.96 -4.32
CA THR A 416 -17.19 7.24 -5.60
C THR A 416 -18.10 6.02 -5.47
N TRP A 417 -17.94 5.19 -4.43
CA TRP A 417 -18.81 4.04 -4.20
C TRP A 417 -20.27 4.43 -3.98
N GLU A 418 -20.54 5.57 -3.35
CA GLU A 418 -21.90 6.12 -3.24
C GLU A 418 -22.50 6.39 -4.63
N ARG A 419 -21.73 6.99 -5.55
CA ARG A 419 -22.13 7.20 -6.95
C ARG A 419 -22.28 5.89 -7.74
N ASP A 420 -21.40 4.91 -7.50
CA ASP A 420 -21.48 3.60 -8.15
C ASP A 420 -22.76 2.86 -7.73
N LEU A 421 -23.19 2.98 -6.47
CA LEU A 421 -24.47 2.43 -6.01
C LEU A 421 -25.65 3.08 -6.73
N ASP A 422 -25.63 4.41 -6.96
CA ASP A 422 -26.66 5.09 -7.75
C ASP A 422 -26.73 4.54 -9.18
N ALA A 423 -25.57 4.28 -9.80
CA ALA A 423 -25.50 3.67 -11.13
C ALA A 423 -26.02 2.22 -11.15
N PHE A 424 -25.75 1.43 -10.11
CA PHE A 424 -26.28 0.06 -10.00
C PHE A 424 -27.81 0.06 -9.81
N GLU A 425 -28.36 0.97 -9.01
CA GLU A 425 -29.81 1.12 -8.86
C GLU A 425 -30.47 1.44 -10.20
N GLN A 426 -29.93 2.39 -10.96
CA GLN A 426 -30.43 2.74 -12.29
C GLN A 426 -30.35 1.56 -13.27
N LEU A 427 -29.24 0.81 -13.25
CA LEU A 427 -29.07 -0.38 -14.08
C LEU A 427 -30.11 -1.47 -13.73
N ILE A 428 -30.33 -1.71 -12.45
CA ILE A 428 -31.31 -2.69 -11.94
C ILE A 428 -32.73 -2.27 -12.32
N GLU A 429 -33.07 -1.00 -12.14
CA GLU A 429 -34.38 -0.44 -12.50
C GLU A 429 -34.62 -0.57 -14.01
N THR A 430 -33.65 -0.18 -14.84
CA THR A 430 -33.73 -0.33 -16.30
C THR A 430 -33.95 -1.79 -16.73
N ARG A 431 -33.25 -2.73 -16.09
CA ARG A 431 -33.43 -4.17 -16.36
C ARG A 431 -34.80 -4.67 -15.90
N ARG A 432 -35.27 -4.21 -14.74
CA ARG A 432 -36.59 -4.53 -14.20
C ARG A 432 -37.69 -4.08 -15.17
N ASP A 433 -37.66 -2.82 -15.58
CA ASP A 433 -38.64 -2.24 -16.51
C ASP A 433 -38.67 -2.95 -17.86
N TYR A 434 -37.52 -3.44 -18.33
CA TYR A 434 -37.43 -4.19 -19.57
C TYR A 434 -37.98 -5.63 -19.44
N TYR A 435 -37.55 -6.38 -18.42
CA TYR A 435 -37.85 -7.81 -18.32
C TYR A 435 -39.19 -8.12 -17.66
N GLU A 436 -39.58 -7.38 -16.61
CA GLU A 436 -40.78 -7.66 -15.83
C GLU A 436 -42.09 -7.73 -16.65
N PRO A 437 -42.35 -6.85 -17.64
CA PRO A 437 -43.55 -6.98 -18.48
C PRO A 437 -43.47 -8.14 -19.48
N MET A 438 -42.27 -8.57 -19.88
CA MET A 438 -42.08 -9.62 -20.89
C MET A 438 -42.14 -11.04 -20.29
N LEU A 439 -41.60 -11.22 -19.09
CA LEU A 439 -41.42 -12.53 -18.45
C LEU A 439 -42.72 -13.36 -18.34
N PRO A 440 -43.89 -12.82 -17.98
CA PRO A 440 -45.12 -13.63 -17.86
C PRO A 440 -45.52 -14.32 -19.17
N THR A 441 -45.39 -13.61 -20.29
CA THR A 441 -45.70 -14.15 -21.62
C THR A 441 -44.69 -15.22 -22.03
N ILE A 442 -43.41 -14.95 -21.78
CA ILE A 442 -42.31 -15.89 -22.02
C ILE A 442 -42.47 -17.15 -21.17
N ASP A 443 -42.86 -17.02 -19.90
CA ASP A 443 -43.07 -18.14 -18.99
C ASP A 443 -44.25 -19.02 -19.40
N LYS A 444 -45.33 -18.43 -19.93
CA LYS A 444 -46.45 -19.20 -20.47
C LYS A 444 -46.01 -20.03 -21.68
N ALA A 445 -45.36 -19.40 -22.66
CA ALA A 445 -44.85 -20.08 -23.85
C ALA A 445 -43.80 -21.16 -23.47
N PHE A 446 -42.98 -20.89 -22.46
CA PHE A 446 -42.00 -21.85 -21.96
C PHE A 446 -42.64 -23.09 -21.33
N ARG A 447 -43.73 -22.94 -20.55
CA ARG A 447 -44.44 -24.11 -19.99
C ARG A 447 -44.98 -25.03 -21.08
N GLU A 448 -45.49 -24.45 -22.17
CA GLU A 448 -45.93 -25.21 -23.34
C GLU A 448 -44.74 -25.93 -24.00
N LEU A 449 -43.62 -25.22 -24.21
CA LEU A 449 -42.40 -25.80 -24.79
C LEU A 449 -41.79 -26.91 -23.92
N ASP A 450 -41.70 -26.73 -22.59
CA ASP A 450 -41.18 -27.73 -21.65
C ASP A 450 -42.05 -29.00 -21.68
N SER A 451 -43.38 -28.85 -21.74
CA SER A 451 -44.29 -29.99 -21.86
C SER A 451 -44.07 -30.78 -23.17
N GLN A 452 -43.86 -30.08 -24.28
CA GLN A 452 -43.55 -30.71 -25.57
C GLN A 452 -42.19 -31.37 -25.57
N MET A 453 -41.17 -30.72 -24.98
CA MET A 453 -39.82 -31.27 -24.86
C MET A 453 -39.83 -32.59 -24.10
N ARG A 454 -40.51 -32.65 -22.94
CA ARG A 454 -40.66 -33.87 -22.15
C ARG A 454 -41.37 -34.97 -22.94
N LEU A 455 -42.47 -34.64 -23.62
CA LEU A 455 -43.20 -35.59 -24.45
C LEU A 455 -42.32 -36.17 -25.59
N ARG A 456 -41.54 -35.33 -26.28
CA ARG A 456 -40.65 -35.79 -27.36
C ARG A 456 -39.51 -36.65 -26.85
N GLN A 457 -38.95 -36.30 -25.68
CA GLN A 457 -37.94 -37.10 -25.01
C GLN A 457 -38.49 -38.50 -24.65
N GLU A 458 -39.68 -38.57 -24.04
CA GLU A 458 -40.34 -39.83 -23.70
C GLU A 458 -40.66 -40.68 -24.95
N GLN A 459 -41.16 -40.06 -26.02
CA GLN A 459 -41.43 -40.76 -27.28
C GLN A 459 -40.16 -41.37 -27.87
N ARG A 460 -39.05 -40.63 -27.88
CA ARG A 460 -37.75 -41.10 -28.36
C ARG A 460 -37.22 -42.25 -27.49
N GLU A 461 -37.32 -42.15 -26.16
CA GLU A 461 -36.94 -43.22 -25.24
C GLU A 461 -37.77 -44.49 -25.44
N HIS A 462 -39.08 -44.35 -25.72
CA HIS A 462 -39.95 -45.48 -26.03
C HIS A 462 -39.58 -46.16 -27.35
N ILE A 463 -39.24 -45.39 -28.40
CA ILE A 463 -38.75 -45.93 -29.68
C ILE A 463 -37.45 -46.71 -29.45
N GLU A 464 -36.49 -46.13 -28.72
CA GLU A 464 -35.23 -46.81 -28.39
C GLU A 464 -35.48 -48.13 -27.63
N LYS A 465 -36.37 -48.11 -26.64
CA LYS A 465 -36.73 -49.30 -25.86
C LYS A 465 -37.36 -50.39 -26.74
N LYS A 466 -38.24 -50.03 -27.67
CA LYS A 466 -38.86 -50.96 -28.63
C LYS A 466 -37.83 -51.56 -29.58
N LEU A 467 -36.93 -50.76 -30.15
CA LEU A 467 -35.88 -51.24 -31.04
C LEU A 467 -34.90 -52.17 -30.31
N LYS A 468 -34.50 -51.82 -29.07
CA LYS A 468 -33.68 -52.70 -28.23
C LYS A 468 -34.37 -54.04 -27.93
N ALA A 469 -35.66 -54.05 -27.66
CA ALA A 469 -36.41 -55.28 -27.42
C ALA A 469 -36.46 -56.18 -28.67
N MET A 470 -36.55 -55.60 -29.87
CA MET A 470 -36.56 -56.31 -31.16
C MET A 470 -35.26 -57.05 -31.48
N LEU A 471 -34.13 -56.68 -30.86
CA LEU A 471 -32.89 -57.44 -30.95
C LEU A 471 -32.98 -58.81 -30.27
N SER A 472 -33.75 -58.90 -29.18
CA SER A 472 -33.93 -60.14 -28.41
C SER A 472 -35.14 -60.96 -28.85
N ALA A 473 -36.18 -60.30 -29.36
CA ALA A 473 -37.42 -60.92 -29.82
C ALA A 473 -37.89 -60.23 -31.12
N PRO A 474 -37.50 -60.77 -32.30
CA PRO A 474 -37.83 -60.16 -33.58
C PRO A 474 -39.34 -59.98 -33.76
N ARG A 475 -39.76 -58.78 -34.18
CA ARG A 475 -41.16 -58.46 -34.51
C ARG A 475 -41.25 -57.72 -35.85
N PRO A 476 -41.20 -58.44 -36.98
CA PRO A 476 -41.20 -57.84 -38.31
C PRO A 476 -42.40 -56.91 -38.59
N ASP A 477 -43.57 -57.23 -38.05
CA ASP A 477 -44.79 -56.43 -38.20
C ASP A 477 -44.66 -54.98 -37.71
N TYR A 478 -43.79 -54.72 -36.73
CA TYR A 478 -43.62 -53.38 -36.16
C TYR A 478 -42.83 -52.45 -37.09
N LEU A 479 -42.07 -53.00 -38.03
CA LEU A 479 -41.28 -52.29 -39.05
C LEU A 479 -41.90 -52.38 -40.46
N ALA A 480 -43.14 -52.87 -40.57
CA ALA A 480 -43.91 -52.79 -41.81
C ALA A 480 -44.11 -51.32 -42.24
N THR A 481 -43.98 -51.03 -43.53
CA THR A 481 -44.15 -49.66 -44.05
C THR A 481 -45.61 -49.21 -43.95
N ALA A 482 -45.86 -47.91 -44.10
CA ALA A 482 -47.22 -47.38 -44.11
C ALA A 482 -48.07 -48.02 -45.22
N GLU A 483 -47.51 -48.18 -46.41
CA GLU A 483 -48.18 -48.82 -47.56
C GLU A 483 -48.50 -50.29 -47.27
N GLU A 484 -47.55 -51.05 -46.72
CA GLU A 484 -47.77 -52.45 -46.37
C GLU A 484 -48.84 -52.60 -45.28
N ARG A 485 -48.88 -51.71 -44.28
CA ARG A 485 -49.96 -51.69 -43.28
C ARG A 485 -51.32 -51.40 -43.90
N ILE A 486 -51.39 -50.46 -44.85
CA ILE A 486 -52.63 -50.16 -45.59
C ILE A 486 -53.06 -51.38 -46.41
N ILE A 487 -52.12 -52.04 -47.11
CA ILE A 487 -52.40 -53.25 -47.88
C ILE A 487 -52.86 -54.38 -46.95
N THR A 488 -52.22 -54.58 -45.79
CA THR A 488 -52.68 -55.55 -44.78
C THR A 488 -54.11 -55.26 -44.34
N MET A 489 -54.41 -54.01 -44.00
CA MET A 489 -55.78 -53.60 -43.61
C MET A 489 -56.80 -53.82 -44.71
N GLN A 490 -56.45 -53.51 -45.96
CA GLN A 490 -57.32 -53.74 -47.12
C GLN A 490 -57.56 -55.24 -47.36
N LEU A 491 -56.51 -56.06 -47.26
CA LEU A 491 -56.62 -57.51 -47.38
C LEU A 491 -57.46 -58.11 -46.25
N ASP A 492 -57.32 -57.62 -45.02
CA ASP A 492 -58.12 -58.04 -43.87
C ASP A 492 -59.58 -57.65 -44.04
N GLN A 493 -59.85 -56.42 -44.53
CA GLN A 493 -61.20 -55.96 -44.83
C GLN A 493 -61.84 -56.77 -45.97
N MET A 494 -61.09 -57.08 -47.02
CA MET A 494 -61.55 -57.95 -48.12
C MET A 494 -61.84 -59.37 -47.61
N ALA A 495 -60.98 -59.94 -46.77
CA ALA A 495 -61.20 -61.25 -46.16
C ALA A 495 -62.43 -61.27 -45.23
N HIS A 496 -62.65 -60.19 -44.48
CA HIS A 496 -63.80 -60.04 -43.58
C HIS A 496 -65.12 -59.88 -44.35
N ASN A 497 -65.14 -59.07 -45.41
CA ASN A 497 -66.32 -58.89 -46.24
C ASN A 497 -66.72 -60.20 -46.95
N LEU A 498 -65.75 -61.04 -47.31
CA LEU A 498 -65.99 -62.36 -47.90
C LEU A 498 -66.62 -63.37 -46.93
N THR A 499 -66.54 -63.14 -45.62
CA THR A 499 -67.14 -64.03 -44.60
C THR A 499 -68.58 -63.65 -44.23
N ILE A 500 -69.00 -62.41 -44.51
CA ILE A 500 -70.32 -61.88 -44.10
C ILE A 500 -71.42 -62.20 -45.12
N ASP A 501 -71.11 -62.34 -46.41
CA ASP A 501 -72.10 -62.42 -47.49
C ASP A 501 -72.81 -63.79 -47.67
N GLY A 502 -72.57 -64.78 -46.81
CA GLY A 502 -73.31 -66.06 -46.76
C GLY A 502 -73.27 -66.94 -48.03
N ARG A 503 -72.59 -66.52 -49.10
CA ARG A 503 -72.37 -67.29 -50.33
C ARG A 503 -71.04 -68.05 -50.24
N PRO A 504 -70.92 -69.26 -50.83
CA PRO A 504 -69.63 -69.96 -50.88
C PRO A 504 -68.63 -69.11 -51.66
N VAL A 505 -67.60 -68.62 -50.96
CA VAL A 505 -66.51 -67.84 -51.55
C VAL A 505 -65.87 -68.68 -52.66
N PRO A 506 -65.69 -68.15 -53.89
CA PRO A 506 -64.94 -68.84 -54.91
C PRO A 506 -63.53 -69.11 -54.37
N ARG A 507 -63.13 -70.40 -54.25
CA ARG A 507 -61.81 -70.80 -53.72
C ARG A 507 -60.67 -69.96 -54.31
N MET A 508 -60.77 -69.66 -55.60
CA MET A 508 -59.81 -68.82 -56.34
C MET A 508 -59.59 -67.41 -55.74
N VAL A 509 -60.60 -66.78 -55.13
CA VAL A 509 -60.48 -65.44 -54.53
C VAL A 509 -59.85 -65.53 -53.14
N ALA A 510 -60.26 -66.49 -52.32
CA ALA A 510 -59.65 -66.76 -51.02
C ALA A 510 -58.16 -67.13 -51.17
N ASP A 511 -57.84 -68.05 -52.09
CA ASP A 511 -56.47 -68.47 -52.39
C ASP A 511 -55.60 -67.30 -52.89
N ARG A 512 -56.20 -66.31 -53.57
CA ARG A 512 -55.49 -65.12 -54.05
C ARG A 512 -55.22 -64.12 -52.93
N ILE A 513 -56.16 -63.92 -52.00
CA ILE A 513 -55.95 -63.10 -50.80
C ILE A 513 -54.87 -63.71 -49.92
N ASP A 514 -54.92 -65.03 -49.69
CA ASP A 514 -53.92 -65.74 -48.90
C ASP A 514 -52.53 -65.71 -49.57
N ARG A 515 -52.47 -65.79 -50.90
CA ARG A 515 -51.22 -65.61 -51.65
C ARG A 515 -50.66 -64.20 -51.51
N LEU A 516 -51.50 -63.17 -51.60
CA LEU A 516 -51.09 -61.78 -51.43
C LEU A 516 -50.63 -61.51 -50.00
N ARG A 517 -51.34 -62.05 -49.00
CA ARG A 517 -50.94 -61.99 -47.59
C ARG A 517 -49.62 -62.71 -47.36
N GLY A 518 -49.44 -63.91 -47.91
CA GLY A 518 -48.19 -64.66 -47.82
C GLY A 518 -47.01 -63.94 -48.48
N ALA A 519 -47.22 -63.32 -49.65
CA ALA A 519 -46.21 -62.50 -50.31
C ALA A 519 -45.85 -61.25 -49.49
N LEU A 520 -46.84 -60.60 -48.88
CA LEU A 520 -46.64 -59.45 -48.00
C LEU A 520 -45.87 -59.84 -46.73
N THR A 521 -46.26 -60.93 -46.05
CA THR A 521 -45.53 -61.47 -44.90
C THR A 521 -44.10 -61.84 -45.29
N TRP A 522 -43.90 -62.50 -46.44
CA TRP A 522 -42.57 -62.83 -46.93
C TRP A 522 -41.69 -61.59 -47.12
N ASN A 523 -42.23 -60.53 -47.75
CA ASN A 523 -41.51 -59.29 -47.96
C ASN A 523 -41.15 -58.59 -46.63
N ILE A 524 -42.11 -58.50 -45.70
CA ILE A 524 -41.90 -57.91 -44.37
C ILE A 524 -40.79 -58.64 -43.60
N TYR A 525 -40.76 -59.97 -43.66
CA TYR A 525 -39.74 -60.78 -42.98
C TYR A 525 -38.38 -60.73 -43.69
N THR A 526 -38.35 -60.70 -45.02
CA THR A 526 -37.11 -60.67 -45.81
C THR A 526 -36.39 -59.33 -45.68
N ASP A 527 -37.13 -58.22 -45.64
CA ASP A 527 -36.57 -56.88 -45.45
C ASP A 527 -36.29 -56.52 -43.98
N TYR A 528 -36.67 -57.36 -43.02
CA TYR A 528 -36.68 -57.02 -41.60
C TYR A 528 -35.31 -56.50 -41.09
N ASP A 529 -34.23 -57.23 -41.35
CA ASP A 529 -32.89 -56.87 -40.85
C ASP A 529 -32.39 -55.55 -41.44
N ARG A 530 -32.68 -55.31 -42.72
CA ARG A 530 -32.38 -54.05 -43.41
C ARG A 530 -33.17 -52.91 -42.77
N ARG A 531 -34.48 -53.07 -42.58
CA ARG A 531 -35.34 -52.05 -41.96
C ARG A 531 -35.04 -51.79 -40.50
N LEU A 532 -34.61 -52.81 -39.77
CA LEU A 532 -34.14 -52.66 -38.39
C LEU A 532 -32.87 -51.81 -38.36
N THR A 533 -31.93 -52.06 -39.29
CA THR A 533 -30.72 -51.25 -39.46
C THR A 533 -31.07 -49.80 -39.83
N ASP A 534 -31.97 -49.59 -40.78
CA ASP A 534 -32.47 -48.27 -41.18
C ASP A 534 -33.14 -47.55 -39.98
N ALA A 535 -33.94 -48.27 -39.18
CA ALA A 535 -34.57 -47.71 -37.98
C ALA A 535 -33.54 -47.28 -36.92
N TYR A 536 -32.43 -48.01 -36.76
CA TYR A 536 -31.32 -47.57 -35.91
C TYR A 536 -30.59 -46.34 -36.48
N HIS A 537 -30.41 -46.26 -37.79
CA HIS A 537 -29.87 -45.05 -38.43
C HIS A 537 -30.78 -43.83 -38.21
N HIS A 538 -32.10 -44.00 -38.34
CA HIS A 538 -33.07 -42.95 -38.05
C HIS A 538 -33.10 -42.57 -36.56
N LEU A 539 -32.99 -43.54 -35.64
CA LEU A 539 -32.87 -43.24 -34.21
C LEU A 539 -31.58 -42.46 -33.90
N HIS A 540 -30.46 -42.80 -34.56
CA HIS A 540 -29.22 -42.05 -34.39
C HIS A 540 -29.32 -40.62 -34.94
N ALA A 541 -29.98 -40.41 -36.08
CA ALA A 541 -30.28 -39.08 -36.59
C ALA A 541 -31.18 -38.29 -35.62
N LEU A 542 -32.24 -38.93 -35.10
CA LEU A 542 -33.13 -38.34 -34.10
C LEU A 542 -32.38 -37.96 -32.82
N ASN A 543 -31.39 -38.73 -32.39
CA ASN A 543 -30.56 -38.38 -31.23
C ASN A 543 -29.80 -37.08 -31.45
N LYS A 544 -29.24 -36.87 -32.64
CA LYS A 544 -28.54 -35.61 -32.98
C LYS A 544 -29.49 -34.41 -32.92
N ASP A 545 -30.71 -34.57 -33.43
CA ASP A 545 -31.74 -33.53 -33.37
C ASP A 545 -32.18 -33.25 -31.92
N MET A 546 -32.36 -34.31 -31.11
CA MET A 546 -32.68 -34.18 -29.68
C MET A 546 -31.54 -33.50 -28.89
N ASP A 547 -30.28 -33.80 -29.19
CA ASP A 547 -29.13 -33.15 -28.56
C ASP A 547 -29.03 -31.67 -28.94
N HIS A 548 -29.34 -31.33 -30.19
CA HIS A 548 -29.42 -29.94 -30.63
C HIS A 548 -30.57 -29.20 -29.91
N LEU A 549 -31.76 -29.79 -29.89
CA LEU A 549 -32.93 -29.28 -29.16
C LEU A 549 -32.63 -29.07 -27.67
N LYS A 550 -31.98 -30.06 -27.03
CA LYS A 550 -31.60 -29.99 -25.60
C LYS A 550 -30.60 -28.88 -25.32
N ARG A 551 -29.61 -28.68 -26.20
CA ARG A 551 -28.66 -27.55 -26.08
C ARG A 551 -29.39 -26.21 -26.17
N GLN A 552 -30.26 -26.02 -27.16
CA GLN A 552 -31.05 -24.79 -27.30
C GLN A 552 -31.97 -24.55 -26.10
N TYR A 553 -32.66 -25.58 -25.64
CA TYR A 553 -33.50 -25.54 -24.44
C TYR A 553 -32.70 -25.12 -23.20
N THR A 554 -31.54 -25.74 -22.97
CA THR A 554 -30.69 -25.45 -21.82
C THR A 554 -30.16 -24.00 -21.87
N THR A 555 -29.73 -23.53 -23.04
CA THR A 555 -29.31 -22.14 -23.24
C THR A 555 -30.46 -21.18 -22.93
N PHE A 556 -31.66 -21.46 -23.43
CA PHE A 556 -32.84 -20.64 -23.16
C PHE A 556 -33.17 -20.57 -21.66
N VAL A 557 -33.17 -21.72 -20.97
CA VAL A 557 -33.40 -21.78 -19.52
C VAL A 557 -32.37 -20.94 -18.76
N ARG A 558 -31.09 -21.04 -19.12
CA ARG A 558 -30.01 -20.24 -18.53
C ARG A 558 -30.22 -18.75 -18.77
N THR A 559 -30.53 -18.33 -20.00
CA THR A 559 -30.78 -16.92 -20.33
C THR A 559 -31.97 -16.37 -19.57
N ARG A 560 -33.06 -17.13 -19.45
CA ARG A 560 -34.25 -16.72 -18.67
C ARG A 560 -33.92 -16.56 -17.18
N GLN A 561 -33.19 -17.53 -16.61
CA GLN A 561 -32.76 -17.47 -15.22
C GLN A 561 -31.84 -16.26 -14.99
N ALA A 562 -30.86 -16.05 -15.88
CA ALA A 562 -29.98 -14.89 -15.85
C ALA A 562 -30.76 -13.57 -15.96
N ALA A 563 -31.79 -13.49 -16.82
CA ALA A 563 -32.64 -12.31 -16.94
C ALA A 563 -33.34 -11.97 -15.62
N THR A 564 -33.91 -12.97 -14.95
CA THR A 564 -34.57 -12.77 -13.64
C THR A 564 -33.58 -12.38 -12.54
N GLN A 565 -32.45 -13.10 -12.48
CA GLN A 565 -31.38 -12.82 -11.52
C GLN A 565 -30.67 -11.49 -11.78
N SER A 566 -30.82 -10.89 -12.97
CA SER A 566 -30.12 -9.65 -13.34
C SER A 566 -30.63 -8.40 -12.61
N TYR A 567 -31.81 -8.45 -11.98
CA TYR A 567 -32.44 -7.33 -11.28
C TYR A 567 -33.11 -7.68 -9.94
N GLN A 568 -33.25 -8.97 -9.60
CA GLN A 568 -33.86 -9.39 -8.33
C GLN A 568 -32.80 -9.67 -7.25
N GLY A 569 -33.11 -9.31 -6.00
CA GLY A 569 -32.30 -9.66 -4.82
C GLY A 569 -31.21 -8.67 -4.43
N TYR A 570 -31.06 -7.56 -5.16
CA TYR A 570 -30.00 -6.57 -4.90
C TYR A 570 -30.45 -5.40 -3.99
N ASP A 571 -31.75 -5.10 -3.92
CA ASP A 571 -32.29 -3.92 -3.23
C ASP A 571 -31.84 -3.83 -1.74
N ASP A 572 -31.94 -4.93 -1.00
CA ASP A 572 -31.53 -4.97 0.41
C ASP A 572 -30.01 -4.88 0.59
N THR A 573 -29.25 -5.45 -0.35
CA THR A 573 -27.78 -5.39 -0.32
C THR A 573 -27.31 -3.97 -0.60
N ILE A 574 -27.84 -3.31 -1.63
CA ILE A 574 -27.54 -1.92 -1.96
C ILE A 574 -27.89 -1.01 -0.78
N ARG A 575 -29.09 -1.16 -0.21
CA ARG A 575 -29.53 -0.37 0.96
C ARG A 575 -28.59 -0.54 2.15
N ARG A 576 -28.18 -1.77 2.47
CA ARG A 576 -27.21 -2.06 3.54
C ARG A 576 -25.85 -1.42 3.25
N GLN A 577 -25.34 -1.52 2.03
CA GLN A 577 -24.06 -0.90 1.67
C GLN A 577 -24.13 0.62 1.71
N ARG A 578 -25.22 1.24 1.25
CA ARG A 578 -25.43 2.69 1.34
C ARG A 578 -25.40 3.17 2.80
N HIS A 579 -26.07 2.44 3.71
CA HIS A 579 -25.98 2.73 5.14
C HIS A 579 -24.55 2.59 5.68
N ARG A 580 -23.82 1.53 5.31
CA ARG A 580 -22.42 1.33 5.74
C ARG A 580 -21.48 2.40 5.23
N ILE A 581 -21.67 2.85 3.98
CA ILE A 581 -20.90 3.96 3.38
C ILE A 581 -21.20 5.26 4.13
N SER A 582 -22.47 5.56 4.41
CA SER A 582 -22.86 6.76 5.16
C SER A 582 -22.24 6.81 6.56
N GLU A 583 -22.30 5.71 7.32
CA GLU A 583 -21.68 5.62 8.64
C GLU A 583 -20.15 5.71 8.58
N SER A 584 -19.53 5.04 7.60
CA SER A 584 -18.08 5.14 7.37
C SER A 584 -17.67 6.58 7.02
N LYS A 585 -18.44 7.28 6.18
CA LYS A 585 -18.18 8.68 5.79
C LYS A 585 -18.23 9.61 6.99
N LYS A 586 -19.21 9.45 7.90
CA LYS A 586 -19.26 10.20 9.17
C LYS A 586 -18.04 9.92 10.04
N LYS A 587 -17.67 8.65 10.21
CA LYS A 587 -16.52 8.23 11.03
C LYS A 587 -15.20 8.77 10.47
N VAL A 588 -14.95 8.58 9.18
CA VAL A 588 -13.74 9.04 8.51
C VAL A 588 -13.66 10.57 8.54
N SER A 589 -14.77 11.29 8.32
CA SER A 589 -14.80 12.76 8.41
C SER A 589 -14.41 13.27 9.80
N LEU A 590 -14.94 12.64 10.86
CA LEU A 590 -14.59 12.97 12.24
C LEU A 590 -13.11 12.70 12.54
N LEU A 591 -12.58 11.55 12.10
CA LEU A 591 -11.17 11.20 12.29
C LEU A 591 -10.25 12.14 11.51
N LYS A 592 -10.62 12.47 10.27
CA LYS A 592 -9.87 13.41 9.42
C LYS A 592 -9.79 14.78 10.09
N ALA A 593 -10.90 15.30 10.61
CA ALA A 593 -10.93 16.59 11.30
C ALA A 593 -10.01 16.59 12.54
N ARG A 594 -10.01 15.50 13.34
CA ARG A 594 -9.10 15.35 14.49
C ARG A 594 -7.64 15.30 14.07
N GLN A 595 -7.34 14.56 13.02
CA GLN A 595 -5.97 14.44 12.49
C GLN A 595 -5.48 15.77 11.92
N GLY A 596 -6.34 16.49 11.19
CA GLY A 596 -6.06 17.84 10.69
C GLY A 596 -5.74 18.80 11.81
N HIS A 597 -6.56 18.82 12.87
CA HIS A 597 -6.29 19.66 14.04
C HIS A 597 -4.96 19.32 14.73
N LEU A 598 -4.60 18.03 14.82
CA LEU A 598 -3.30 17.63 15.37
C LEU A 598 -2.13 18.20 14.55
N LEU A 599 -2.21 18.13 13.21
CA LEU A 599 -1.20 18.70 12.31
C LEU A 599 -1.08 20.21 12.46
N GLU A 600 -2.21 20.92 12.54
CA GLU A 600 -2.24 22.37 12.78
C GLU A 600 -1.58 22.73 14.11
N VAL A 601 -1.91 22.04 15.21
CA VAL A 601 -1.33 22.28 16.54
C VAL A 601 0.18 22.01 16.53
N MET A 602 0.62 20.92 15.92
CA MET A 602 2.06 20.61 15.77
C MET A 602 2.78 21.73 15.00
N ALA A 603 2.22 22.17 13.87
CA ALA A 603 2.78 23.23 13.05
C ALA A 603 2.84 24.57 13.78
N ILE A 604 1.71 25.00 14.38
CA ILE A 604 1.63 26.26 15.13
C ILE A 604 2.60 26.26 16.31
N ASN A 605 2.71 25.16 17.04
CA ASN A 605 3.64 25.05 18.17
C ASN A 605 5.10 25.23 17.71
N GLU A 606 5.50 24.57 16.63
CA GLU A 606 6.83 24.71 16.04
C GLU A 606 7.11 26.16 15.59
N LEU A 607 6.17 26.79 14.87
CA LEU A 607 6.32 28.18 14.43
C LEU A 607 6.39 29.16 15.62
N THR A 608 5.62 28.90 16.68
CA THR A 608 5.63 29.71 17.91
C THR A 608 6.98 29.62 18.62
N ILE A 609 7.56 28.41 18.72
CA ILE A 609 8.90 28.21 19.29
C ILE A 609 9.96 28.98 18.47
N ARG A 610 9.88 28.91 17.14
CA ARG A 610 10.80 29.65 16.25
C ARG A 610 10.65 31.16 16.40
N LYS A 611 9.42 31.66 16.46
CA LYS A 611 9.13 33.07 16.69
C LYS A 611 9.75 33.56 18.00
N GLY A 612 9.56 32.81 19.09
CA GLY A 612 10.16 33.13 20.38
C GLY A 612 11.70 33.17 20.37
N ARG A 613 12.35 32.27 19.61
CA ARG A 613 13.81 32.28 19.43
C ARG A 613 14.28 33.53 18.68
N LEU A 614 13.57 33.92 17.62
CA LEU A 614 13.89 35.14 16.87
C LEU A 614 13.68 36.41 17.70
N ASP A 615 12.65 36.46 18.55
CA ASP A 615 12.44 37.56 19.49
C ASP A 615 13.63 37.69 20.47
N GLU A 616 14.17 36.56 20.96
CA GLU A 616 15.39 36.57 21.78
C GLU A 616 16.61 37.08 20.99
N PHE A 617 16.77 36.65 19.72
CA PHE A 617 17.82 37.14 18.84
C PHE A 617 17.69 38.63 18.55
N ILE A 618 16.48 39.16 18.37
CA ILE A 618 16.21 40.60 18.22
C ILE A 618 16.74 41.37 19.43
N VAL A 619 16.44 40.91 20.65
CA VAL A 619 16.92 41.55 21.90
C VAL A 619 18.45 41.52 21.96
N LYS A 620 19.08 40.36 21.71
CA LYS A 620 20.54 40.22 21.71
C LYS A 620 21.20 41.11 20.66
N THR A 621 20.64 41.17 19.45
CA THR A 621 21.15 41.98 18.35
C THR A 621 21.09 43.46 18.69
N ARG A 622 20.00 43.95 19.28
CA ARG A 622 19.87 45.36 19.70
C ARG A 622 20.96 45.76 20.70
N PHE A 623 21.22 44.91 21.69
CA PHE A 623 22.28 45.17 22.67
C PHE A 623 23.67 45.16 22.01
N ALA A 624 23.96 44.15 21.18
CA ALA A 624 25.26 44.04 20.50
C ALA A 624 25.50 45.15 19.47
N LEU A 625 24.43 45.62 18.81
CA LEU A 625 24.44 46.77 17.91
C LEU A 625 24.82 48.05 18.67
N ALA A 626 24.17 48.31 19.81
CA ALA A 626 24.48 49.47 20.65
C ALA A 626 25.93 49.44 21.17
N ASP A 627 26.40 48.30 21.69
CA ASP A 627 27.80 48.14 22.13
C ASP A 627 28.80 48.35 20.97
N SER A 628 28.46 47.90 19.76
CA SER A 628 29.31 48.11 18.58
C SER A 628 29.37 49.57 18.16
N TYR A 629 28.26 50.30 18.20
CA TYR A 629 28.23 51.75 17.93
C TYR A 629 29.03 52.54 18.96
N ASP A 630 28.86 52.23 20.25
CA ASP A 630 29.59 52.89 21.33
C ASP A 630 31.10 52.70 21.19
N ARG A 631 31.54 51.47 20.87
CA ARG A 631 32.96 51.16 20.64
C ARG A 631 33.50 51.83 19.37
N ALA A 632 32.73 51.86 18.29
CA ALA A 632 33.11 52.55 17.06
C ALA A 632 33.28 54.05 17.28
N ALA A 633 32.36 54.68 18.01
CA ALA A 633 32.42 56.10 18.34
C ALA A 633 33.62 56.44 19.23
N ARG A 634 33.94 55.59 20.23
CA ARG A 634 35.13 55.75 21.07
C ARG A 634 36.43 55.60 20.28
N ALA A 635 36.51 54.63 19.38
CA ALA A 635 37.69 54.44 18.53
C ALA A 635 37.94 55.67 17.64
N GLN A 636 36.90 56.21 16.99
CA GLN A 636 37.00 57.44 16.20
C GLN A 636 37.32 58.69 17.05
N GLY A 637 36.84 58.73 18.29
CA GLY A 637 37.16 59.80 19.24
C GLY A 637 38.62 59.80 19.67
N LEU A 638 39.22 58.63 19.87
CA LEU A 638 40.64 58.47 20.22
C LEU A 638 41.56 58.82 19.05
N GLU A 639 41.23 58.39 17.82
CA GLU A 639 41.98 58.76 16.61
C GLU A 639 42.00 60.28 16.37
N ARG A 640 40.96 61.02 16.80
CA ARG A 640 40.90 62.48 16.70
C ARG A 640 41.65 63.24 17.80
N VAL A 641 42.06 62.55 18.88
CA VAL A 641 42.82 63.12 19.99
C VAL A 641 44.33 62.85 19.84
N GLU A 642 44.70 61.81 19.08
CA GLU A 642 46.08 61.49 18.72
C GLU A 642 46.59 62.23 17.46
N GLN A 643 45.69 62.84 16.68
CA GLN A 643 45.99 63.81 15.62
C GLN A 643 46.02 65.23 16.16
#